data_AF-A0A9P4YK29-F1
#
_entry.id   AF-A0A9P4YK29-F1
#
_cell.length_a   1.000
_cell.length_b   1.000
_cell.length_c   1.000
_cell.angle_alpha   90.00
_cell.angle_beta   90.00
_cell.angle_gamma   90.00
#
_symmetry.space_group_name_H-M   'P 1'
#
loop_
_entity.id
_entity.type
_entity.pdbx_description
1 polymer ?
#
loop_
_entity_poly.entity_id
_entity_poly.type
_entity_poly.pdbx_seq_one_letter_code
_entity_poly.pdbx_strand_id
1 'polypeptide(L)'
;MDTAGLAFRPKGPAATAKPLASDREILDTLMQLCWQNYCLSATISRHKSKLTTLGRFQIGLAYKRKSLVNPFSVEVVPAATRQILLYPQGNGVDKVSIYFQRYIDTSLPSKDWHACVQFALVLWDPKNPSNYVSHAAAHRFNAEEPDWGFTKFCERKKPSTSLETPGSPFSGTEGVKITAYVRVIKDPTGLLWHNFVKYDSKSVTGLVGVSNLGATDYLSCVVQNLYHISLFRKIIYQAPTAIHEPTDKAWALQHVFCLLHTKSSAISPVKLTDSFGWRAMHLFEPQDAQEFSSILLSCIEKRLRVSPCRDTFQNLFTIRGTTNLSAIKVSYEWSKEEEFTHVELNVRGHRTLMDSFKDYTSAVLFKDFYTGAIFETKDVIKRNTFSHLPWVLTIYLNRVEFDVNAGEMKKITDYHEFPEEIDMSPYLSSEADKSQSWDYILFGVVVHASGPSNAHYYTFIRPKPDGHFYKFDDDRVTLATMKEAMNDNFGVLKTNQEQPPPKVLEPYYNAKKYQEKTATMLIYIRKSEVNRVLADVLQDEIPTRIYSSPSAYTQEDHLEDFFGSKLMKEGAAAINAQSKELKANYTNNSGINVRFFSINDFYKHHGLDIVPKLPTDDKSASSLSYSHLQENVLVQELVSAVTQALNIPGKAIRIWPMITRQNGTLRPIGPPLDPGAAMGDVRKTHYPRLPCEFQLWVESDGCLYGDRNGPDSSLVFLKHFDVIKQAVTGFSSIYVKPDDKPDDLSPMICRAMEWEPNTPISYYEEIKPTLIDKMDGKNTMKRLEIGDGDIICFQRVMTSTELSENIKYDNARDFYFSGLVE
;
A
#
# COMPACT_ATOMS: atom_id res chain seq x y z
N MET A 1 -55.49 47.54 10.67
CA MET A 1 -56.68 47.63 9.81
C MET A 1 -56.31 46.92 8.52
N ASP A 2 -56.86 45.79 8.10
CA ASP A 2 -57.95 44.96 8.63
C ASP A 2 -57.73 43.50 8.22
N THR A 3 -58.15 42.63 9.13
CA THR A 3 -58.35 41.19 9.00
C THR A 3 -59.73 40.88 8.41
N ALA A 4 -59.82 39.96 7.45
CA ALA A 4 -60.88 38.96 7.22
C ALA A 4 -60.64 38.33 5.83
N GLY A 5 -60.67 37.03 5.57
CA GLY A 5 -61.45 35.96 6.19
C GLY A 5 -62.49 35.47 5.17
N LEU A 6 -62.17 34.42 4.39
CA LEU A 6 -63.16 33.68 3.62
C LEU A 6 -62.85 32.18 3.68
N ALA A 7 -63.76 31.48 4.35
CA ALA A 7 -63.77 30.06 4.62
C ALA A 7 -64.26 29.24 3.42
N PHE A 8 -63.72 28.03 3.24
CA PHE A 8 -64.37 26.96 2.49
C PHE A 8 -64.54 25.73 3.39
N ARG A 9 -65.80 25.30 3.52
CA ARG A 9 -66.23 24.07 4.22
C ARG A 9 -65.76 22.81 3.47
N PRO A 10 -65.46 21.71 4.18
CA PRO A 10 -65.05 20.44 3.58
C PRO A 10 -66.25 19.65 3.05
N LYS A 11 -66.12 19.10 1.82
CA LYS A 11 -66.97 17.99 1.35
C LYS A 11 -66.45 16.67 1.93
N GLY A 12 -67.37 15.82 2.39
CA GLY A 12 -67.13 14.47 2.92
C GLY A 12 -66.54 13.47 1.91
N PRO A 13 -66.31 12.22 2.34
CA PRO A 13 -65.09 11.48 2.06
C PRO A 13 -65.07 10.86 0.66
N ALA A 14 -64.06 11.22 -0.12
CA ALA A 14 -63.57 10.36 -1.20
C ALA A 14 -62.70 9.25 -0.58
N ALA A 15 -62.86 8.03 -1.09
CA ALA A 15 -62.25 6.81 -0.60
C ALA A 15 -60.77 7.00 -0.21
N THR A 16 -60.46 6.73 1.06
CA THR A 16 -59.09 6.61 1.55
C THR A 16 -58.45 5.36 0.92
N ALA A 17 -57.74 5.57 -0.18
CA ALA A 17 -56.64 4.69 -0.54
C ALA A 17 -55.66 4.76 0.63
N LYS A 18 -55.54 3.66 1.40
CA LYS A 18 -54.44 3.50 2.36
C LYS A 18 -53.14 3.79 1.61
N PRO A 19 -52.21 4.60 2.16
CA PRO A 19 -50.88 4.66 1.60
C PRO A 19 -50.33 3.22 1.63
N LEU A 20 -49.87 2.72 0.48
CA LEU A 20 -48.93 1.61 0.51
C LEU A 20 -47.79 2.08 1.42
N ALA A 21 -47.53 1.33 2.49
CA ALA A 21 -46.38 1.56 3.36
C ALA A 21 -45.16 1.80 2.46
N SER A 22 -44.49 2.93 2.63
CA SER A 22 -43.30 3.23 1.84
C SER A 22 -42.29 2.10 2.05
N ASP A 23 -41.53 1.72 1.03
CA ASP A 23 -40.48 0.69 1.12
C ASP A 23 -39.51 0.96 2.30
N ARG A 24 -39.43 2.22 2.75
CA ARG A 24 -38.68 2.68 3.92
C ARG A 24 -39.25 2.16 5.25
N GLU A 25 -40.57 2.07 5.44
CA GLU A 25 -41.18 1.51 6.65
C GLU A 25 -41.07 -0.02 6.71
N ILE A 26 -41.14 -0.70 5.56
CA ILE A 26 -40.92 -2.15 5.47
C ILE A 26 -39.43 -2.47 5.69
N LEU A 27 -38.52 -1.67 5.13
CA LEU A 27 -37.09 -1.77 5.43
C LEU A 27 -36.80 -1.44 6.90
N ASP A 28 -37.38 -0.41 7.49
CA ASP A 28 -37.15 -0.05 8.89
C ASP A 28 -37.70 -1.12 9.85
N THR A 29 -38.81 -1.77 9.50
CA THR A 29 -39.38 -2.91 10.24
C THR A 29 -38.55 -4.18 10.08
N LEU A 30 -38.01 -4.46 8.89
CA LEU A 30 -37.04 -5.57 8.66
C LEU A 30 -35.66 -5.27 9.28
N MET A 31 -35.28 -4.00 9.34
CA MET A 31 -34.03 -3.52 9.93
C MET A 31 -34.06 -3.61 11.45
N GLN A 32 -35.19 -3.34 12.13
CA GLN A 32 -35.32 -3.60 13.56
C GLN A 32 -35.18 -5.09 13.92
N LEU A 33 -35.55 -6.01 13.02
CA LEU A 33 -35.42 -7.45 13.25
C LEU A 33 -34.00 -8.01 13.00
N CYS A 34 -33.14 -7.31 12.24
CA CYS A 34 -31.81 -7.79 11.84
C CYS A 34 -30.64 -7.30 12.72
N TRP A 35 -30.91 -6.58 13.80
CA TRP A 35 -29.91 -5.93 14.66
C TRP A 35 -29.39 -6.78 15.83
N GLN A 36 -29.11 -8.07 15.62
CA GLN A 36 -28.48 -8.88 16.67
C GLN A 36 -27.30 -9.69 16.13
N ASN A 37 -26.23 -9.80 16.91
CA ASN A 37 -25.18 -10.78 16.66
C ASN A 37 -25.80 -12.17 16.82
N TYR A 38 -25.75 -12.99 15.77
CA TYR A 38 -26.34 -14.32 15.82
C TYR A 38 -25.25 -15.39 15.89
N CYS A 39 -25.44 -16.33 16.81
CA CYS A 39 -24.73 -17.60 16.83
C CYS A 39 -25.74 -18.67 16.40
N LEU A 40 -25.51 -19.27 15.24
CA LEU A 40 -26.36 -20.31 14.68
C LEU A 40 -25.63 -21.64 14.78
N SER A 41 -26.27 -22.69 15.32
CA SER A 41 -25.65 -24.00 15.50
C SER A 41 -26.53 -25.10 14.93
N ALA A 42 -25.92 -25.97 14.12
CA ALA A 42 -26.55 -27.16 13.55
C ALA A 42 -25.85 -28.44 14.03
N THR A 43 -26.63 -29.49 14.29
CA THR A 43 -26.13 -30.80 14.74
C THR A 43 -26.31 -31.83 13.65
N ILE A 44 -25.23 -32.52 13.25
CA ILE A 44 -25.29 -33.63 12.31
C ILE A 44 -25.10 -34.91 13.11
N SER A 45 -26.17 -35.69 13.29
CA SER A 45 -26.11 -37.01 13.92
C SER A 45 -26.07 -38.10 12.85
N ARG A 46 -25.28 -39.16 13.10
CA ARG A 46 -25.11 -40.28 12.18
C ARG A 46 -26.32 -41.24 12.25
N HIS A 47 -27.49 -40.83 11.76
CA HIS A 47 -28.66 -41.71 11.75
C HIS A 47 -28.65 -42.66 10.54
N LYS A 48 -28.31 -43.95 10.80
CA LYS A 48 -28.62 -45.22 10.09
C LYS A 48 -28.87 -45.26 8.57
N SER A 49 -28.44 -44.26 7.81
CA SER A 49 -28.24 -44.32 6.37
C SER A 49 -26.79 -43.95 6.12
N LYS A 50 -26.09 -44.82 5.42
CA LYS A 50 -24.68 -44.65 5.10
C LYS A 50 -24.48 -43.26 4.45
N LEU A 51 -23.51 -42.47 4.93
CA LEU A 51 -22.92 -41.30 4.25
C LEU A 51 -22.16 -41.72 2.96
N THR A 52 -22.73 -42.65 2.20
CA THR A 52 -22.13 -43.31 1.02
C THR A 52 -22.75 -42.86 -0.30
N THR A 53 -23.71 -41.95 -0.29
CA THR A 53 -24.22 -41.31 -1.52
C THR A 53 -23.51 -39.98 -1.72
N LEU A 54 -22.96 -39.74 -2.92
CA LEU A 54 -22.59 -38.40 -3.39
C LEU A 54 -23.79 -37.47 -3.17
N GLY A 55 -23.72 -36.57 -2.19
CA GLY A 55 -24.91 -35.82 -1.77
C GLY A 55 -24.59 -34.51 -1.07
N ARG A 56 -25.19 -33.45 -1.60
CA ARG A 56 -25.31 -32.12 -0.97
C ARG A 56 -26.23 -32.24 0.25
N PHE A 57 -25.78 -31.77 1.42
CA PHE A 57 -26.64 -31.68 2.61
C PHE A 57 -27.01 -30.23 2.87
N GLN A 58 -28.32 -29.97 2.98
CA GLN A 58 -28.88 -28.66 3.32
C GLN A 58 -29.39 -28.74 4.75
N ILE A 59 -28.77 -27.95 5.66
CA ILE A 59 -29.09 -28.01 7.08
C ILE A 59 -29.79 -26.71 7.48
N GLY A 60 -31.04 -26.82 7.94
CA GLY A 60 -31.79 -25.71 8.52
C GLY A 60 -31.26 -25.35 9.89
N LEU A 61 -31.09 -24.05 10.15
CA LEU A 61 -30.57 -23.55 11.42
C LEU A 61 -31.71 -23.34 12.42
N ALA A 62 -31.56 -23.89 13.63
CA ALA A 62 -32.45 -23.59 14.76
C ALA A 62 -31.91 -22.38 15.54
N TYR A 63 -32.77 -21.40 15.80
CA TYR A 63 -32.41 -20.16 16.49
C TYR A 63 -32.26 -20.39 18.01
N LYS A 64 -31.15 -19.96 18.61
CA LYS A 64 -31.02 -19.84 20.08
C LYS A 64 -30.63 -18.40 20.43
N ARG A 65 -31.59 -17.64 20.99
CA ARG A 65 -31.32 -16.34 21.60
C ARG A 65 -30.53 -16.57 22.90
N LYS A 66 -29.29 -16.09 22.99
CA LYS A 66 -28.63 -15.88 24.28
C LYS A 66 -28.86 -14.41 24.67
N SER A 67 -29.92 -14.17 25.44
CA SER A 67 -30.10 -12.92 26.17
C SER A 67 -29.18 -12.94 27.39
N LEU A 68 -28.46 -11.84 27.66
CA LEU A 68 -27.71 -11.62 28.90
C LEU A 68 -28.61 -11.12 30.06
N VAL A 69 -29.94 -11.17 29.91
CA VAL A 69 -30.91 -10.81 30.95
C VAL A 69 -32.07 -11.82 30.95
N ASN A 70 -32.49 -12.22 32.15
CA ASN A 70 -33.26 -13.42 32.57
C ASN A 70 -34.75 -13.48 32.05
N PRO A 71 -35.62 -14.47 32.42
CA PRO A 71 -35.98 -15.66 31.64
C PRO A 71 -37.48 -15.79 31.23
N PHE A 72 -37.77 -16.78 30.36
CA PHE A 72 -39.09 -17.35 29.98
C PHE A 72 -39.99 -16.57 28.99
N SER A 73 -39.91 -16.96 27.72
CA SER A 73 -41.05 -17.44 26.91
C SER A 73 -40.50 -17.96 25.58
N VAL A 74 -40.82 -19.21 25.26
CA VAL A 74 -40.41 -19.88 24.02
C VAL A 74 -41.59 -19.77 23.06
N GLU A 75 -41.48 -18.87 22.09
CA GLU A 75 -42.36 -18.86 20.93
C GLU A 75 -41.70 -19.70 19.84
N VAL A 76 -42.35 -20.81 19.47
CA VAL A 76 -41.93 -21.66 18.33
C VAL A 76 -42.58 -21.06 17.08
N VAL A 77 -41.76 -20.51 16.18
CA VAL A 77 -42.19 -20.06 14.85
C VAL A 77 -41.38 -20.83 13.78
N PRO A 78 -42.01 -21.24 12.65
CA PRO A 78 -41.56 -22.36 11.81
C PRO A 78 -40.21 -22.16 11.10
N ALA A 79 -39.60 -23.29 10.77
CA ALA A 79 -38.30 -23.43 10.11
C ALA A 79 -38.18 -22.64 8.80
N ALA A 80 -37.68 -21.41 8.86
CA ALA A 80 -37.19 -20.69 7.68
C ALA A 80 -36.24 -19.57 8.14
N THR A 81 -34.93 -19.78 8.12
CA THR A 81 -33.94 -18.70 7.94
C THR A 81 -32.50 -19.25 7.90
N ARG A 82 -31.90 -19.23 6.69
CA ARG A 82 -30.47 -19.41 6.36
C ARG A 82 -29.93 -20.84 6.42
N GLN A 83 -29.14 -21.22 5.42
CA GLN A 83 -28.75 -22.62 5.15
C GLN A 83 -27.23 -22.77 5.12
N ILE A 84 -26.70 -23.79 5.80
CA ILE A 84 -25.32 -24.23 5.62
C ILE A 84 -25.32 -25.33 4.57
N LEU A 85 -24.49 -25.19 3.55
CA LEU A 85 -24.23 -26.23 2.56
C LEU A 85 -22.98 -27.00 2.98
N LEU A 86 -23.13 -28.30 3.18
CA LEU A 86 -22.02 -29.20 3.51
C LEU A 86 -21.80 -30.21 2.38
N TYR A 87 -20.55 -30.32 1.95
CA TYR A 87 -20.07 -31.36 1.04
C TYR A 87 -19.02 -32.22 1.76
N PRO A 88 -19.44 -33.31 2.44
CA PRO A 88 -18.52 -34.15 3.22
C PRO A 88 -17.47 -34.87 2.38
N GLN A 89 -17.77 -35.11 1.10
CA GLN A 89 -16.86 -35.70 0.11
C GLN A 89 -16.11 -34.63 -0.71
N GLY A 90 -16.38 -33.36 -0.42
CA GLY A 90 -15.87 -32.21 -1.15
C GLY A 90 -16.68 -31.81 -2.37
N ASN A 91 -16.47 -30.56 -2.80
CA ASN A 91 -17.07 -29.96 -3.98
C ASN A 91 -15.98 -29.82 -5.07
N GLY A 92 -15.73 -30.91 -5.82
CA GLY A 92 -14.66 -30.96 -6.83
C GLY A 92 -13.24 -31.07 -6.26
N VAL A 93 -13.08 -31.36 -4.97
CA VAL A 93 -11.79 -31.54 -4.28
C VAL A 93 -11.89 -32.67 -3.26
N ASP A 94 -10.76 -33.32 -2.91
CA ASP A 94 -10.74 -34.39 -1.89
C ASP A 94 -10.66 -33.86 -0.44
N LYS A 95 -11.42 -32.80 -0.13
CA LYS A 95 -11.49 -32.16 1.20
C LYS A 95 -12.93 -31.81 1.53
N VAL A 96 -13.28 -31.75 2.81
CA VAL A 96 -14.63 -31.29 3.20
C VAL A 96 -14.82 -29.84 2.78
N SER A 97 -15.96 -29.51 2.15
CA SER A 97 -16.31 -28.14 1.77
C SER A 97 -17.55 -27.67 2.54
N ILE A 98 -17.52 -26.43 3.01
CA ILE A 98 -18.64 -25.83 3.76
C ILE A 98 -18.92 -24.42 3.22
N TYR A 99 -20.19 -24.14 2.90
CA TYR A 99 -20.66 -22.84 2.42
C TYR A 99 -21.82 -22.32 3.25
N PHE A 100 -21.93 -21.00 3.31
CA PHE A 100 -23.02 -20.27 3.90
C PHE A 100 -23.91 -19.73 2.78
N GLN A 101 -25.20 -20.06 2.81
CA GLN A 101 -26.17 -19.68 1.78
C GLN A 101 -27.35 -18.92 2.39
N ARG A 102 -27.79 -17.86 1.71
CA ARG A 102 -29.04 -17.17 2.05
C ARG A 102 -30.24 -18.04 1.64
N TYR A 103 -31.25 -18.11 2.50
CA TYR A 103 -32.55 -18.67 2.13
C TYR A 103 -33.22 -17.78 1.07
N ILE A 104 -33.52 -18.36 -0.09
CA ILE A 104 -34.28 -17.69 -1.16
C ILE A 104 -35.76 -17.81 -0.78
N ASP A 105 -36.34 -16.72 -0.31
CA ASP A 105 -37.80 -16.59 -0.21
C ASP A 105 -38.32 -16.18 -1.59
N THR A 106 -39.19 -16.99 -2.18
CA THR A 106 -39.83 -16.72 -3.48
C THR A 106 -40.74 -15.49 -3.46
N SER A 107 -41.00 -14.89 -2.29
CA SER A 107 -41.79 -13.67 -2.12
C SER A 107 -40.97 -12.37 -2.07
N LEU A 108 -39.63 -12.43 -2.00
CA LEU A 108 -38.77 -11.24 -1.94
C LEU A 108 -38.33 -10.78 -3.35
N PRO A 109 -38.14 -9.47 -3.59
CA PRO A 109 -37.74 -8.95 -4.90
C PRO A 109 -36.44 -9.62 -5.38
N SER A 110 -36.53 -10.29 -6.53
CA SER A 110 -35.50 -11.24 -6.97
C SER A 110 -34.25 -10.58 -7.55
N LYS A 111 -34.24 -9.27 -7.82
CA LYS A 111 -33.20 -8.65 -8.67
C LYS A 111 -32.22 -7.66 -8.03
N ASP A 112 -32.55 -6.96 -6.94
CA ASP A 112 -31.70 -5.85 -6.46
C ASP A 112 -31.32 -5.90 -4.97
N TRP A 113 -31.39 -7.08 -4.35
CA TRP A 113 -30.97 -7.23 -2.96
C TRP A 113 -29.47 -7.50 -2.85
N HIS A 114 -28.85 -6.96 -1.80
CA HIS A 114 -27.53 -7.38 -1.36
C HIS A 114 -27.43 -7.41 0.17
N ALA A 115 -26.49 -8.18 0.70
CA ALA A 115 -26.16 -8.18 2.12
C ALA A 115 -24.65 -8.39 2.30
N CYS A 116 -23.99 -7.40 2.90
CA CYS A 116 -22.58 -7.49 3.26
C CYS A 116 -22.48 -8.22 4.60
N VAL A 117 -21.87 -9.40 4.60
CA VAL A 117 -21.78 -10.26 5.78
C VAL A 117 -20.33 -10.66 6.07
N GLN A 118 -19.91 -10.45 7.32
CA GLN A 118 -18.74 -11.15 7.89
C GLN A 118 -19.23 -12.41 8.59
N PHE A 119 -18.61 -13.55 8.32
CA PHE A 119 -18.99 -14.78 8.97
C PHE A 119 -17.80 -15.68 9.26
N ALA A 120 -17.95 -16.53 10.29
CA ALA A 120 -17.03 -17.60 10.58
C ALA A 120 -17.79 -18.91 10.72
N LEU A 121 -17.29 -19.95 10.06
CA LEU A 121 -17.82 -21.30 10.16
C LEU A 121 -16.87 -22.12 11.03
N VAL A 122 -17.43 -22.83 12.02
CA VAL A 122 -16.69 -23.63 12.99
C VAL A 122 -17.26 -25.03 12.99
N LEU A 123 -16.44 -26.01 12.63
CA LEU A 123 -16.75 -27.43 12.74
C LEU A 123 -16.09 -27.97 14.00
N TRP A 124 -16.85 -28.56 14.92
CA TRP A 124 -16.35 -28.98 16.23
C TRP A 124 -17.01 -30.27 16.73
N ASP A 125 -16.30 -30.98 17.60
CA ASP A 125 -16.79 -32.20 18.25
C ASP A 125 -17.62 -31.87 19.51
N PRO A 126 -18.90 -32.25 19.58
CA PRO A 126 -19.73 -32.04 20.77
C PRO A 126 -19.22 -32.72 22.04
N LYS A 127 -18.51 -33.86 21.91
CA LYS A 127 -17.97 -34.62 23.04
C LYS A 127 -16.64 -34.05 23.52
N ASN A 128 -15.87 -33.41 22.63
CA ASN A 128 -14.63 -32.71 22.95
C ASN A 128 -14.57 -31.34 22.25
N PRO A 129 -15.19 -30.29 22.84
CA PRO A 129 -15.31 -28.98 22.20
C PRO A 129 -13.98 -28.29 21.87
N SER A 130 -12.87 -28.69 22.50
CA SER A 130 -11.52 -28.20 22.20
C SER A 130 -11.00 -28.68 20.84
N ASN A 131 -11.62 -29.71 20.24
CA ASN A 131 -11.29 -30.23 18.92
C ASN A 131 -12.20 -29.59 17.86
N TYR A 132 -11.70 -28.53 17.21
CA TYR A 132 -12.43 -27.79 16.19
C TYR A 132 -11.56 -27.28 15.05
N VAL A 133 -12.19 -26.98 13.91
CA VAL A 133 -11.59 -26.29 12.76
C VAL A 133 -12.51 -25.11 12.42
N SER A 134 -11.93 -23.92 12.21
CA SER A 134 -12.69 -22.72 11.89
C SER A 134 -12.06 -21.92 10.76
N HIS A 135 -12.90 -21.34 9.90
CA HIS A 135 -12.50 -20.38 8.87
C HIS A 135 -13.44 -19.18 8.89
N ALA A 136 -12.92 -17.99 8.59
CA ALA A 136 -13.68 -16.75 8.54
C ALA A 136 -13.57 -16.09 7.16
N ALA A 137 -14.64 -15.43 6.73
CA ALA A 137 -14.72 -14.72 5.46
C ALA A 137 -15.62 -13.49 5.57
N ALA A 138 -15.48 -12.61 4.61
CA ALA A 138 -16.35 -11.46 4.40
C ALA A 138 -16.83 -11.48 2.95
N HIS A 139 -18.12 -11.30 2.71
CA HIS A 139 -18.69 -11.42 1.37
C HIS A 139 -19.99 -10.61 1.22
N ARG A 140 -20.25 -10.15 -0.01
CA ARG A 140 -21.49 -9.47 -0.40
C ARG A 140 -22.41 -10.47 -1.12
N PHE A 141 -23.33 -11.03 -0.35
CA PHE A 141 -24.37 -11.90 -0.90
C PHE A 141 -25.32 -11.09 -1.76
N ASN A 142 -25.68 -11.62 -2.93
CA ASN A 142 -26.64 -11.01 -3.86
C ASN A 142 -27.36 -12.11 -4.67
N ALA A 143 -28.15 -11.73 -5.67
CA ALA A 143 -28.90 -12.69 -6.49
C ALA A 143 -28.00 -13.57 -7.38
N GLU A 144 -26.87 -13.05 -7.87
CA GLU A 144 -25.89 -13.79 -8.67
C GLU A 144 -24.97 -14.65 -7.78
N GLU A 145 -24.62 -14.15 -6.59
CA GLU A 145 -23.78 -14.84 -5.59
C GLU A 145 -24.57 -15.09 -4.28
N PRO A 146 -25.51 -16.07 -4.27
CA PRO A 146 -26.38 -16.34 -3.12
C PRO A 146 -25.69 -17.15 -2.00
N ASP A 147 -24.54 -17.76 -2.29
CA ASP A 147 -23.74 -18.58 -1.38
C ASP A 147 -22.24 -18.30 -1.47
N TRP A 148 -21.54 -18.42 -0.34
CA TRP A 148 -20.09 -18.22 -0.25
C TRP A 148 -19.51 -19.09 0.85
N GLY A 149 -18.26 -19.55 0.70
CA GLY A 149 -17.68 -20.50 1.63
C GLY A 149 -16.29 -20.98 1.26
N PHE A 150 -15.94 -22.15 1.77
CA PHE A 150 -14.60 -22.70 1.69
C PHE A 150 -14.65 -24.08 1.03
N THR A 151 -14.11 -24.16 -0.19
CA THR A 151 -13.98 -25.42 -0.94
C THR A 151 -13.04 -26.40 -0.24
N LYS A 152 -12.00 -25.91 0.46
CA LYS A 152 -11.02 -26.72 1.20
C LYS A 152 -11.09 -26.41 2.70
N PHE A 153 -12.18 -26.79 3.37
CA PHE A 153 -12.41 -26.45 4.78
C PHE A 153 -11.54 -27.29 5.74
N CYS A 154 -11.54 -28.62 5.60
CA CYS A 154 -10.65 -29.51 6.37
C CYS A 154 -10.38 -30.85 5.65
N GLU A 155 -9.29 -31.52 6.05
CA GLU A 155 -8.92 -32.86 5.55
C GLU A 155 -9.95 -33.91 5.96
N ARG A 156 -10.16 -34.92 5.10
CA ARG A 156 -11.08 -36.04 5.37
C ARG A 156 -10.50 -37.05 6.36
N LYS A 157 -9.19 -37.32 6.28
CA LYS A 157 -8.40 -38.21 7.15
C LYS A 157 -6.95 -37.71 7.15
N LYS A 158 -6.32 -37.49 8.33
CA LYS A 158 -4.85 -37.42 8.40
C LYS A 158 -4.31 -38.87 8.36
N PRO A 159 -3.24 -39.18 7.60
CA PRO A 159 -2.46 -40.40 7.83
C PRO A 159 -1.80 -40.28 9.21
N SER A 160 -1.96 -41.28 10.08
CA SER A 160 -1.29 -41.29 11.37
C SER A 160 0.17 -41.66 11.21
N THR A 161 1.04 -40.67 11.15
CA THR A 161 2.47 -40.82 11.37
C THR A 161 2.91 -39.70 12.31
N SER A 162 3.61 -40.11 13.37
CA SER A 162 4.33 -39.37 14.42
C SER A 162 3.54 -38.59 15.50
N LEU A 163 3.90 -38.97 16.74
CA LEU A 163 3.82 -38.29 18.04
C LEU A 163 2.61 -37.40 18.36
N GLU A 164 1.82 -37.90 19.31
CA GLU A 164 1.07 -37.18 20.35
C GLU A 164 0.85 -35.68 20.12
N THR A 165 -0.17 -35.37 19.31
CA THR A 165 -1.07 -34.24 19.55
C THR A 165 -2.51 -34.76 19.39
N PRO A 166 -3.37 -34.68 20.43
CA PRO A 166 -4.72 -35.20 20.33
C PRO A 166 -5.59 -34.31 19.44
N GLY A 167 -6.24 -34.90 18.44
CA GLY A 167 -7.42 -34.32 17.79
C GLY A 167 -7.42 -34.34 16.26
N SER A 168 -7.67 -35.51 15.65
CA SER A 168 -8.45 -35.51 14.41
C SER A 168 -9.92 -35.25 14.80
N PRO A 169 -10.66 -34.31 14.18
CA PRO A 169 -12.07 -34.06 14.53
C PRO A 169 -13.02 -35.25 14.28
N PHE A 170 -12.54 -36.30 13.60
CA PHE A 170 -13.40 -37.33 13.00
C PHE A 170 -13.08 -38.78 13.42
N SER A 171 -12.11 -39.01 14.32
CA SER A 171 -11.83 -40.37 14.79
C SER A 171 -12.85 -40.78 15.88
N GLY A 172 -13.95 -41.42 15.47
CA GLY A 172 -14.81 -42.18 16.39
C GLY A 172 -16.03 -41.47 16.99
N THR A 173 -16.39 -40.27 16.53
CA THR A 173 -17.53 -39.51 17.08
C THR A 173 -18.85 -39.84 16.38
N GLU A 174 -19.96 -39.91 17.14
CA GLU A 174 -21.32 -40.21 16.66
C GLU A 174 -21.97 -39.05 15.88
N GLY A 175 -21.28 -37.91 15.77
CA GLY A 175 -21.72 -36.71 15.05
C GLY A 175 -20.81 -35.51 15.31
N VAL A 176 -20.77 -34.56 14.38
CA VAL A 176 -20.04 -33.28 14.48
C VAL A 176 -21.03 -32.12 14.42
N LYS A 177 -20.69 -30.96 15.01
CA LYS A 177 -21.50 -29.75 14.96
C LYS A 177 -20.85 -28.69 14.10
N ILE A 178 -21.68 -27.95 13.37
CA ILE A 178 -21.26 -26.74 12.65
C ILE A 178 -21.93 -25.54 13.32
N THR A 179 -21.11 -24.58 13.71
CA THR A 179 -21.56 -23.29 14.22
C THR A 179 -21.16 -22.20 13.23
N ALA A 180 -22.12 -21.35 12.85
CA ALA A 180 -21.87 -20.16 12.06
C ALA A 180 -22.01 -18.91 12.95
N TYR A 181 -20.95 -18.13 13.03
CA TYR A 181 -20.98 -16.77 13.57
C TYR A 181 -21.20 -15.83 12.41
N VAL A 182 -22.24 -15.00 12.46
CA VAL A 182 -22.64 -14.16 11.34
C VAL A 182 -22.87 -12.74 11.82
N ARG A 183 -22.18 -11.79 11.20
CA ARG A 183 -22.31 -10.35 11.42
C ARG A 183 -22.69 -9.69 10.10
N VAL A 184 -23.90 -9.14 10.03
CA VAL A 184 -24.33 -8.33 8.89
C VAL A 184 -23.78 -6.92 9.07
N ILE A 185 -23.10 -6.40 8.04
CA ILE A 185 -22.53 -5.06 8.03
C ILE A 185 -23.49 -4.14 7.29
N LYS A 186 -23.86 -3.03 7.96
CA LYS A 186 -24.61 -1.95 7.31
C LYS A 186 -23.69 -1.26 6.32
N ASP A 187 -24.06 -1.33 5.06
CA ASP A 187 -23.35 -0.70 3.96
C ASP A 187 -24.15 0.54 3.50
N PRO A 188 -23.81 1.75 3.97
CA PRO A 188 -24.55 2.96 3.61
C PRO A 188 -24.33 3.38 2.16
N THR A 189 -23.23 2.93 1.53
CA THR A 189 -22.92 3.27 0.13
C THR A 189 -23.50 2.25 -0.85
N GLY A 190 -23.81 1.04 -0.37
CA GLY A 190 -24.25 -0.07 -1.20
C GLY A 190 -23.12 -0.62 -2.07
N LEU A 191 -21.85 -0.39 -1.72
CA LEU A 191 -20.67 -0.76 -2.50
C LEU A 191 -19.65 -1.64 -1.76
N LEU A 192 -19.85 -1.91 -0.47
CA LEU A 192 -18.96 -2.75 0.31
C LEU A 192 -18.87 -4.15 -0.33
N TRP A 193 -17.65 -4.56 -0.65
CA TRP A 193 -17.32 -5.81 -1.35
C TRP A 193 -18.07 -6.02 -2.69
N HIS A 194 -18.47 -4.93 -3.36
CA HIS A 194 -19.01 -4.99 -4.70
C HIS A 194 -17.91 -5.34 -5.71
N ASN A 195 -18.21 -6.22 -6.68
CA ASN A 195 -17.25 -6.65 -7.71
C ASN A 195 -17.22 -5.71 -8.94
N PHE A 196 -18.12 -4.73 -9.00
CA PHE A 196 -18.29 -3.72 -10.06
C PHE A 196 -18.63 -4.28 -11.45
N VAL A 197 -18.91 -5.57 -11.55
CA VAL A 197 -19.40 -6.17 -12.79
C VAL A 197 -20.80 -5.62 -13.06
N LYS A 198 -21.02 -5.05 -14.26
CA LYS A 198 -22.26 -4.34 -14.67
C LYS A 198 -22.61 -3.12 -13.80
N TYR A 199 -21.63 -2.50 -13.14
CA TYR A 199 -21.87 -1.24 -12.43
C TYR A 199 -22.05 -0.09 -13.42
N ASP A 200 -23.16 0.62 -13.30
CA ASP A 200 -23.46 1.80 -14.13
C ASP A 200 -23.53 3.05 -13.24
N SER A 201 -22.54 3.94 -13.38
CA SER A 201 -22.39 5.13 -12.54
C SER A 201 -23.63 6.02 -12.59
N LYS A 202 -24.22 6.23 -13.78
CA LYS A 202 -25.35 7.15 -13.98
C LYS A 202 -26.62 6.67 -13.31
N SER A 203 -26.97 5.39 -13.46
CA SER A 203 -28.17 4.81 -12.86
C SER A 203 -28.10 4.78 -11.33
N VAL A 204 -26.91 4.52 -10.77
CA VAL A 204 -26.72 4.42 -9.32
C VAL A 204 -26.59 5.80 -8.66
N THR A 205 -25.88 6.74 -9.28
CA THR A 205 -25.52 8.02 -8.64
C THR A 205 -26.15 9.25 -9.30
N GLY A 206 -26.65 9.13 -10.52
CA GLY A 206 -27.05 10.27 -11.37
C GLY A 206 -25.88 10.96 -12.07
N LEU A 207 -24.64 10.52 -11.84
CA LEU A 207 -23.40 11.19 -12.24
C LEU A 207 -22.57 10.31 -13.19
N VAL A 208 -21.68 10.93 -13.98
CA VAL A 208 -20.81 10.25 -14.95
C VAL A 208 -19.35 10.62 -14.74
N GLY A 209 -18.47 9.66 -15.03
CA GLY A 209 -17.03 9.80 -14.93
C GLY A 209 -16.38 10.39 -16.19
N VAL A 210 -15.06 10.51 -16.15
CA VAL A 210 -14.20 10.87 -17.30
C VAL A 210 -13.27 9.70 -17.55
N SER A 211 -13.28 9.18 -18.78
CA SER A 211 -12.42 8.06 -19.18
C SER A 211 -10.95 8.44 -19.10
N ASN A 212 -10.13 7.56 -18.52
CA ASN A 212 -8.68 7.72 -18.48
C ASN A 212 -8.08 7.37 -19.84
N LEU A 213 -7.32 8.30 -20.43
CA LEU A 213 -6.63 8.14 -21.71
C LEU A 213 -5.18 7.63 -21.57
N GLY A 214 -4.81 7.10 -20.40
CA GLY A 214 -3.49 6.56 -20.09
C GLY A 214 -3.15 6.81 -18.62
N ALA A 215 -2.49 7.94 -18.35
CA ALA A 215 -2.15 8.45 -17.03
C ALA A 215 -2.77 9.85 -16.81
N THR A 216 -4.03 10.02 -17.21
CA THR A 216 -4.76 11.30 -17.23
C THR A 216 -5.74 11.48 -16.05
N ASP A 217 -5.58 10.68 -15.01
CA ASP A 217 -6.35 10.68 -13.77
C ASP A 217 -6.31 12.03 -13.03
N TYR A 218 -5.18 12.74 -13.09
CA TYR A 218 -5.07 14.11 -12.58
C TYR A 218 -6.01 15.09 -13.30
N LEU A 219 -6.16 14.96 -14.63
CA LEU A 219 -7.05 15.80 -15.44
C LEU A 219 -8.50 15.49 -15.08
N SER A 220 -8.86 14.21 -14.96
CA SER A 220 -10.20 13.78 -14.53
C SER A 220 -10.60 14.43 -13.21
N CYS A 221 -9.71 14.41 -12.21
CA CYS A 221 -9.95 15.04 -10.92
C CYS A 221 -10.22 16.54 -11.01
N VAL A 222 -9.36 17.28 -11.74
CA VAL A 222 -9.50 18.73 -11.87
C VAL A 222 -10.78 19.09 -12.63
N VAL A 223 -11.07 18.40 -13.74
CA VAL A 223 -12.27 18.64 -14.53
C VAL A 223 -13.54 18.38 -13.72
N GLN A 224 -13.62 17.27 -12.98
CA GLN A 224 -14.80 16.94 -12.18
C GLN A 224 -15.03 17.94 -11.05
N ASN A 225 -13.96 18.38 -10.36
CA ASN A 225 -14.07 19.40 -9.32
C ASN A 225 -14.60 20.73 -9.87
N LEU A 226 -14.07 21.18 -11.00
CA LEU A 226 -14.52 22.40 -11.66
C LEU A 226 -15.94 22.27 -12.21
N TYR A 227 -16.30 21.13 -12.80
CA TYR A 227 -17.64 20.85 -13.31
C TYR A 227 -18.69 20.90 -12.21
N HIS A 228 -18.41 20.35 -11.04
CA HIS A 228 -19.39 20.34 -9.95
C HIS A 228 -19.57 21.69 -9.24
N ILE A 229 -18.72 22.69 -9.55
CA ILE A 229 -18.97 24.09 -9.18
C ILE A 229 -19.93 24.67 -10.22
N SER A 230 -21.24 24.59 -9.95
CA SER A 230 -22.27 24.99 -10.92
C SER A 230 -22.12 26.42 -11.44
N LEU A 231 -21.75 27.37 -10.59
CA LEU A 231 -21.50 28.75 -11.03
C LEU A 231 -20.31 28.84 -12.01
N PHE A 232 -19.27 28.02 -11.82
CA PHE A 232 -18.17 27.96 -12.78
C PHE A 232 -18.62 27.39 -14.13
N ARG A 233 -19.49 26.37 -14.14
CA ARG A 233 -20.09 25.88 -15.39
C ARG A 233 -20.81 26.98 -16.15
N LYS A 234 -21.62 27.79 -15.46
CA LYS A 234 -22.33 28.93 -16.06
C LYS A 234 -21.36 29.95 -16.66
N ILE A 235 -20.27 30.28 -15.96
CA ILE A 235 -19.19 31.14 -16.47
C ILE A 235 -18.57 30.56 -17.74
N ILE A 236 -18.23 29.27 -17.72
CA ILE A 236 -17.63 28.58 -18.86
C ILE A 236 -18.58 28.58 -20.05
N TYR A 237 -19.87 28.31 -19.88
CA TYR A 237 -20.85 28.36 -20.96
C TYR A 237 -21.01 29.74 -21.60
N GLN A 238 -20.79 30.81 -20.84
CA GLN A 238 -20.83 32.19 -21.33
C GLN A 238 -19.46 32.68 -21.85
N ALA A 239 -18.41 31.87 -21.77
CA ALA A 239 -17.08 32.26 -22.25
C ALA A 239 -17.09 32.48 -23.78
N PRO A 240 -16.47 33.57 -24.26
CA PRO A 240 -16.46 33.90 -25.68
C PRO A 240 -15.50 32.96 -26.42
N THR A 241 -16.05 32.00 -27.17
CA THR A 241 -15.27 30.97 -27.89
C THR A 241 -15.74 30.87 -29.34
N ALA A 242 -14.82 30.65 -30.28
CA ALA A 242 -15.18 30.21 -31.63
C ALA A 242 -15.53 28.71 -31.59
N ILE A 243 -16.49 28.29 -32.41
CA ILE A 243 -16.89 26.87 -32.47
C ILE A 243 -15.82 26.12 -33.27
N HIS A 244 -15.40 24.95 -32.78
CA HIS A 244 -14.38 24.09 -33.41
C HIS A 244 -13.01 24.75 -33.58
N GLU A 245 -12.58 25.54 -32.60
CA GLU A 245 -11.19 26.00 -32.53
C GLU A 245 -10.36 24.98 -31.71
N PRO A 246 -9.61 24.07 -32.35
CA PRO A 246 -8.99 22.93 -31.67
C PRO A 246 -7.97 23.34 -30.59
N THR A 247 -7.41 24.55 -30.68
CA THR A 247 -6.44 25.09 -29.72
C THR A 247 -7.07 25.90 -28.58
N ASP A 248 -8.38 26.19 -28.64
CA ASP A 248 -9.06 26.97 -27.61
C ASP A 248 -9.46 26.07 -26.42
N LYS A 249 -8.70 26.17 -25.34
CA LYS A 249 -8.91 25.42 -24.09
C LYS A 249 -10.25 25.73 -23.43
N ALA A 250 -10.76 26.96 -23.58
CA ALA A 250 -12.06 27.32 -23.04
C ALA A 250 -13.19 26.64 -23.83
N TRP A 251 -13.06 26.56 -25.16
CA TRP A 251 -14.00 25.80 -26.00
C TRP A 251 -13.96 24.30 -25.67
N ALA A 252 -12.77 23.72 -25.55
CA ALA A 252 -12.63 22.31 -25.23
C ALA A 252 -13.20 21.97 -23.83
N LEU A 253 -13.02 22.85 -22.85
CA LEU A 253 -13.64 22.71 -21.53
C LEU A 253 -15.17 22.86 -21.58
N GLN A 254 -15.70 23.82 -22.34
CA GLN A 254 -17.14 23.94 -22.60
C GLN A 254 -17.71 22.64 -23.18
N HIS A 255 -17.01 22.04 -24.16
CA HIS A 255 -17.39 20.78 -24.78
C HIS A 255 -17.44 19.64 -23.77
N VAL A 256 -16.39 19.48 -22.94
CA VAL A 256 -16.36 18.46 -21.90
C VAL A 256 -17.49 18.65 -20.88
N PHE A 257 -17.76 19.87 -20.44
CA PHE A 257 -18.86 20.16 -19.51
C PHE A 257 -20.23 19.87 -20.13
N CYS A 258 -20.39 20.16 -21.41
CA CYS A 258 -21.57 19.75 -22.16
C CYS A 258 -21.73 18.23 -22.08
N LEU A 259 -20.72 17.45 -22.48
CA LEU A 259 -20.80 15.99 -22.47
C LEU A 259 -21.12 15.41 -21.09
N LEU A 260 -20.51 15.94 -20.02
CA LEU A 260 -20.79 15.51 -18.63
C LEU A 260 -22.26 15.76 -18.21
N HIS A 261 -22.93 16.73 -18.83
CA HIS A 261 -24.34 17.02 -18.56
C HIS A 261 -25.29 16.05 -19.28
N THR A 262 -24.98 15.66 -20.52
CA THR A 262 -25.92 14.89 -21.36
C THR A 262 -25.64 13.40 -21.48
N LYS A 263 -24.38 12.97 -21.42
CA LYS A 263 -24.05 11.56 -21.57
C LYS A 263 -24.54 10.75 -20.36
N SER A 264 -24.91 9.50 -20.64
CA SER A 264 -25.27 8.49 -19.64
C SER A 264 -24.09 7.60 -19.25
N SER A 265 -22.97 7.70 -19.94
CA SER A 265 -21.73 6.95 -19.70
C SER A 265 -20.55 7.91 -19.47
N ALA A 266 -19.40 7.36 -19.05
CA ALA A 266 -18.17 8.12 -18.95
C ALA A 266 -17.81 8.81 -20.27
N ILE A 267 -17.27 10.02 -20.16
CA ILE A 267 -16.95 10.86 -21.32
C ILE A 267 -15.45 10.78 -21.64
N SER A 268 -15.09 10.93 -22.92
CA SER A 268 -13.70 11.01 -23.36
C SER A 268 -13.21 12.47 -23.35
N PRO A 269 -12.09 12.80 -22.69
CA PRO A 269 -11.57 14.17 -22.66
C PRO A 269 -10.64 14.50 -23.85
N VAL A 270 -10.70 13.77 -24.97
CA VAL A 270 -9.76 13.87 -26.10
C VAL A 270 -9.63 15.31 -26.63
N LYS A 271 -10.74 16.00 -26.89
CA LYS A 271 -10.72 17.40 -27.37
C LYS A 271 -10.02 18.34 -26.38
N LEU A 272 -10.12 18.09 -25.07
CA LEU A 272 -9.40 18.87 -24.06
C LEU A 272 -7.90 18.59 -24.15
N THR A 273 -7.49 17.33 -24.18
CA THR A 273 -6.06 16.97 -24.31
C THR A 273 -5.43 17.49 -25.61
N ASP A 274 -6.18 17.46 -26.71
CA ASP A 274 -5.75 17.97 -28.02
C ASP A 274 -5.55 19.50 -27.98
N SER A 275 -6.39 20.24 -27.23
CA SER A 275 -6.21 21.68 -27.04
C SER A 275 -4.94 22.07 -26.28
N PHE A 276 -4.34 21.13 -25.54
CA PHE A 276 -3.01 21.27 -24.93
C PHE A 276 -1.87 20.80 -25.84
N GLY A 277 -2.18 20.31 -27.04
CA GLY A 277 -1.20 19.75 -27.98
C GLY A 277 -0.68 18.38 -27.56
N TRP A 278 -1.40 17.66 -26.68
CA TRP A 278 -0.97 16.35 -26.20
C TRP A 278 -1.13 15.30 -27.29
N ARG A 279 -0.11 14.44 -27.41
CA ARG A 279 -0.05 13.33 -28.35
C ARG A 279 -0.07 12.03 -27.56
N ALA A 280 -0.14 10.90 -28.26
CA ALA A 280 -0.24 9.57 -27.63
C ALA A 280 0.79 9.33 -26.50
N MET A 281 2.04 9.79 -26.62
CA MET A 281 3.06 9.65 -25.58
C MET A 281 2.79 10.52 -24.34
N HIS A 282 2.37 11.77 -24.52
CA HIS A 282 2.09 12.70 -23.42
C HIS A 282 0.93 12.21 -22.53
N LEU A 283 -0.01 11.44 -23.10
CA LEU A 283 -1.16 10.91 -22.35
C LEU A 283 -0.79 9.85 -21.31
N PHE A 284 0.44 9.31 -21.35
CA PHE A 284 0.92 8.33 -20.40
C PHE A 284 2.04 8.88 -19.50
N GLU A 285 2.37 10.17 -19.63
CA GLU A 285 3.28 10.86 -18.72
C GLU A 285 2.47 11.33 -17.51
N PRO A 286 2.74 10.82 -16.30
CA PRO A 286 2.07 11.31 -15.10
C PRO A 286 2.39 12.79 -14.90
N GLN A 287 1.37 13.61 -14.62
CA GLN A 287 1.55 15.01 -14.27
C GLN A 287 0.93 15.31 -12.91
N ASP A 288 1.31 16.46 -12.35
CA ASP A 288 0.78 16.93 -11.08
C ASP A 288 -0.58 17.63 -11.26
N ALA A 289 -1.56 17.25 -10.44
CA ALA A 289 -2.91 17.80 -10.51
C ALA A 289 -2.98 19.29 -10.13
N GLN A 290 -2.13 19.73 -9.21
CA GLN A 290 -2.07 21.14 -8.77
C GLN A 290 -1.49 22.03 -9.87
N GLU A 291 -0.45 21.56 -10.56
CA GLU A 291 0.13 22.25 -11.72
C GLU A 291 -0.89 22.34 -12.87
N PHE A 292 -1.53 21.23 -13.24
CA PHE A 292 -2.54 21.22 -14.30
C PHE A 292 -3.73 22.15 -13.98
N SER A 293 -4.25 22.12 -12.74
CA SER A 293 -5.30 23.01 -12.27
C SER A 293 -4.92 24.49 -12.44
N SER A 294 -3.68 24.84 -12.05
CA SER A 294 -3.18 26.22 -12.13
C SER A 294 -3.03 26.69 -13.59
N ILE A 295 -2.51 25.84 -14.47
CA ILE A 295 -2.39 26.14 -15.91
C ILE A 295 -3.77 26.32 -16.55
N LEU A 296 -4.70 25.40 -16.26
CA LEU A 296 -6.05 25.45 -16.80
C LEU A 296 -6.77 26.72 -16.37
N LEU A 297 -6.80 27.01 -15.05
CA LEU A 297 -7.45 28.23 -14.53
C LEU A 297 -6.81 29.50 -15.09
N SER A 298 -5.48 29.57 -15.24
CA SER A 298 -4.81 30.72 -15.86
C SER A 298 -5.22 30.92 -17.33
N CYS A 299 -5.37 29.83 -18.08
CA CYS A 299 -5.83 29.87 -19.47
C CYS A 299 -7.29 30.36 -19.58
N ILE A 300 -8.17 29.87 -18.70
CA ILE A 300 -9.57 30.32 -18.62
C ILE A 300 -9.66 31.79 -18.21
N GLU A 301 -8.92 32.21 -17.19
CA GLU A 301 -8.91 33.60 -16.73
C GLU A 301 -8.50 34.56 -17.86
N LYS A 302 -7.43 34.23 -18.59
CA LYS A 302 -6.98 35.01 -19.75
C LYS A 302 -8.09 35.16 -20.79
N ARG A 303 -8.87 34.09 -21.05
CA ARG A 303 -9.99 34.11 -21.99
C ARG A 303 -11.16 34.95 -21.49
N LEU A 304 -11.42 34.94 -20.19
CA LEU A 304 -12.51 35.68 -19.55
C LEU A 304 -12.26 37.18 -19.38
N ARG A 305 -11.03 37.68 -19.62
CA ARG A 305 -10.71 39.12 -19.51
C ARG A 305 -11.61 40.04 -20.34
N VAL A 306 -12.12 39.53 -21.46
CA VAL A 306 -13.02 40.24 -22.38
C VAL A 306 -14.50 39.84 -22.20
N SER A 307 -14.82 39.03 -21.19
CA SER A 307 -16.17 38.53 -20.90
C SER A 307 -16.85 39.31 -19.78
N PRO A 308 -18.19 39.51 -19.83
CA PRO A 308 -18.97 40.02 -18.70
C PRO A 308 -18.83 39.19 -17.41
N CYS A 309 -18.42 37.92 -17.52
CA CYS A 309 -18.26 37.02 -16.37
C CYS A 309 -16.95 37.21 -15.59
N ARG A 310 -16.06 38.12 -16.01
CA ARG A 310 -14.75 38.36 -15.39
C ARG A 310 -14.86 38.58 -13.88
N ASP A 311 -15.71 39.49 -13.45
CA ASP A 311 -15.83 39.85 -12.02
C ASP A 311 -16.41 38.69 -11.20
N THR A 312 -17.28 37.88 -11.82
CA THR A 312 -17.82 36.68 -11.16
C THR A 312 -16.72 35.63 -11.00
N PHE A 313 -15.85 35.45 -11.99
CA PHE A 313 -14.68 34.57 -11.88
C PHE A 313 -13.71 35.04 -10.79
N GLN A 314 -13.46 36.35 -10.71
CA GLN A 314 -12.60 36.93 -9.67
C GLN A 314 -13.14 36.65 -8.26
N ASN A 315 -14.43 36.91 -8.01
CA ASN A 315 -15.05 36.59 -6.73
C ASN A 315 -15.06 35.08 -6.44
N LEU A 316 -15.11 34.25 -7.48
CA LEU A 316 -15.22 32.80 -7.33
C LEU A 316 -13.90 32.15 -6.95
N PHE A 317 -12.75 32.57 -7.50
CA PHE A 317 -11.46 31.90 -7.31
C PHE A 317 -10.30 32.80 -6.88
N THR A 318 -10.37 34.12 -7.03
CA THR A 318 -9.23 35.00 -6.77
C THR A 318 -9.05 35.29 -5.29
N ILE A 319 -7.88 34.92 -4.77
CA ILE A 319 -7.37 35.28 -3.45
C ILE A 319 -6.50 36.52 -3.59
N ARG A 320 -6.60 37.46 -2.66
CA ARG A 320 -5.66 38.58 -2.52
C ARG A 320 -4.86 38.41 -1.23
N GLY A 321 -3.56 38.28 -1.39
CA GLY A 321 -2.61 38.14 -0.29
C GLY A 321 -1.61 39.29 -0.27
N THR A 322 -1.26 39.73 0.93
CA THR A 322 -0.22 40.75 1.15
C THR A 322 0.96 40.12 1.86
N THR A 323 2.15 40.23 1.25
CA THR A 323 3.44 39.90 1.87
C THR A 323 4.05 41.19 2.42
N ASN A 324 4.28 41.24 3.72
CA ASN A 324 4.94 42.35 4.40
C ASN A 324 6.36 41.94 4.83
N LEU A 325 7.33 42.81 4.58
CA LEU A 325 8.71 42.71 5.05
C LEU A 325 9.03 43.96 5.89
N SER A 326 9.43 43.76 7.14
CA SER A 326 9.90 44.84 8.02
C SER A 326 11.31 44.57 8.52
N ALA A 327 12.21 45.54 8.38
CA ALA A 327 13.58 45.41 8.86
C ALA A 327 13.68 45.67 10.37
N ILE A 328 14.47 44.88 11.07
CA ILE A 328 14.71 45.09 12.50
C ILE A 328 15.67 46.28 12.68
N LYS A 329 15.30 47.24 13.54
CA LYS A 329 16.10 48.45 13.90
C LYS A 329 16.25 49.52 12.80
N VAL A 330 15.50 49.42 11.69
CA VAL A 330 15.46 50.46 10.63
C VAL A 330 14.01 50.73 10.28
N SER A 331 13.65 51.98 10.00
CA SER A 331 12.32 52.34 9.47
C SER A 331 12.19 51.96 7.99
N TYR A 332 12.22 50.67 7.71
CA TYR A 332 12.00 50.12 6.37
C TYR A 332 10.87 49.10 6.43
N GLU A 333 9.80 49.40 5.68
CA GLU A 333 8.65 48.54 5.48
C GLU A 333 8.43 48.39 3.97
N TRP A 334 8.28 47.16 3.52
CA TRP A 334 7.92 46.81 2.16
C TRP A 334 6.68 45.92 2.20
N SER A 335 5.72 46.22 1.33
CA SER A 335 4.52 45.41 1.16
C SER A 335 4.31 45.13 -0.31
N LYS A 336 3.85 43.92 -0.61
CA LYS A 336 3.43 43.52 -1.95
C LYS A 336 2.13 42.76 -1.87
N GLU A 337 1.14 43.26 -2.59
CA GLU A 337 -0.12 42.55 -2.80
C GLU A 337 -0.02 41.70 -4.07
N GLU A 338 -0.52 40.46 -4.00
CA GLU A 338 -0.51 39.49 -5.08
C GLU A 338 -1.89 38.82 -5.19
N GLU A 339 -2.29 38.54 -6.43
CA GLU A 339 -3.51 37.79 -6.75
C GLU A 339 -3.14 36.37 -7.20
N PHE A 340 -3.83 35.36 -6.67
CA PHE A 340 -3.62 33.96 -7.00
C PHE A 340 -4.92 33.15 -6.83
N THR A 341 -4.98 31.93 -7.35
CA THR A 341 -6.21 31.10 -7.35
C THR A 341 -6.22 30.01 -6.27
N HIS A 342 -5.10 29.81 -5.57
CA HIS A 342 -4.94 28.77 -4.57
C HIS A 342 -3.91 29.16 -3.51
N VAL A 343 -4.04 28.64 -2.29
CA VAL A 343 -2.99 28.74 -1.26
C VAL A 343 -2.20 27.44 -1.21
N GLU A 344 -0.87 27.52 -1.28
CA GLU A 344 0.00 26.38 -1.01
C GLU A 344 0.40 26.35 0.47
N LEU A 345 0.21 25.21 1.13
CA LEU A 345 0.47 25.02 2.55
C LEU A 345 1.42 23.86 2.82
N ASN A 346 2.39 24.10 3.71
CA ASN A 346 3.32 23.07 4.16
C ASN A 346 2.64 22.06 5.07
N VAL A 347 2.77 20.77 4.74
CA VAL A 347 2.24 19.68 5.58
C VAL A 347 3.29 19.19 6.59
N ARG A 348 4.58 19.25 6.24
CA ARG A 348 5.65 18.75 7.11
C ARG A 348 5.65 19.50 8.44
N GLY A 349 5.64 18.75 9.54
CA GLY A 349 5.64 19.30 10.89
C GLY A 349 4.27 19.79 11.39
N HIS A 350 3.22 19.75 10.56
CA HIS A 350 1.89 20.25 10.89
C HIS A 350 0.88 19.11 10.94
N ARG A 351 0.24 18.93 12.10
CA ARG A 351 -0.73 17.84 12.32
C ARG A 351 -2.11 18.19 11.74
N THR A 352 -2.46 19.47 11.68
CA THR A 352 -3.76 19.93 11.21
C THR A 352 -3.64 21.03 10.16
N LEU A 353 -4.67 21.20 9.34
CA LEU A 353 -4.78 22.28 8.35
C LEU A 353 -4.65 23.67 9.00
N MET A 354 -5.22 23.83 10.20
CA MET A 354 -5.14 25.08 10.97
C MET A 354 -3.71 25.41 11.41
N ASP A 355 -2.91 24.38 11.75
CA ASP A 355 -1.49 24.57 12.08
C ASP A 355 -0.73 25.11 10.86
N SER A 356 -0.98 24.56 9.67
CA SER A 356 -0.34 25.02 8.43
C SER A 356 -0.75 26.45 8.05
N PHE A 357 -2.01 26.85 8.22
CA PHE A 357 -2.42 28.25 7.99
C PHE A 357 -1.82 29.21 9.02
N LYS A 358 -1.69 28.76 10.28
CA LYS A 358 -1.04 29.53 11.32
C LYS A 358 0.44 29.73 11.00
N ASP A 359 1.14 28.70 10.54
CA ASP A 359 2.52 28.81 10.07
C ASP A 359 2.63 29.78 8.89
N TYR A 360 1.77 29.63 7.87
CA TYR A 360 1.73 30.49 6.69
C TYR A 360 1.58 31.98 7.02
N THR A 361 0.76 32.32 8.02
CA THR A 361 0.48 33.71 8.44
C THR A 361 1.37 34.21 9.58
N SER A 362 2.24 33.34 10.13
CA SER A 362 3.14 33.72 11.21
C SER A 362 4.26 34.63 10.72
N ALA A 363 4.80 35.43 11.64
CA ALA A 363 5.98 36.25 11.36
C ALA A 363 7.23 35.36 11.36
N VAL A 364 7.95 35.31 10.24
CA VAL A 364 9.18 34.54 10.06
C VAL A 364 10.37 35.49 10.00
N LEU A 365 11.39 35.23 10.82
CA LEU A 365 12.64 35.99 10.83
C LEU A 365 13.59 35.43 9.76
N PHE A 366 14.00 36.28 8.81
CA PHE A 366 15.06 36.01 7.87
C PHE A 366 16.31 36.80 8.28
N LYS A 367 17.42 36.09 8.50
CA LYS A 367 18.71 36.71 8.80
C LYS A 367 19.46 37.04 7.52
N ASP A 368 20.27 38.09 7.56
CA ASP A 368 21.15 38.51 6.47
C ASP A 368 20.44 38.71 5.12
N PHE A 369 19.19 39.19 5.14
CA PHE A 369 18.41 39.41 3.92
C PHE A 369 18.91 40.64 3.16
N TYR A 370 19.19 40.47 1.87
CA TYR A 370 19.56 41.58 1.00
C TYR A 370 18.29 42.28 0.47
N THR A 371 17.99 43.46 1.01
CA THR A 371 16.77 44.20 0.66
C THR A 371 16.85 44.88 -0.72
N GLY A 372 18.04 45.01 -1.32
CA GLY A 372 18.27 45.73 -2.58
C GLY A 372 18.11 47.26 -2.49
N ALA A 373 17.30 47.75 -1.54
CA ALA A 373 17.11 49.17 -1.25
C ALA A 373 18.19 49.74 -0.32
N ILE A 374 18.84 48.89 0.47
CA ILE A 374 19.97 49.22 1.34
C ILE A 374 21.14 48.35 0.89
N PHE A 375 22.32 48.92 0.64
CA PHE A 375 23.53 48.19 0.21
C PHE A 375 24.13 47.29 1.32
N GLU A 376 23.32 46.86 2.28
CA GLU A 376 23.68 46.02 3.42
C GLU A 376 22.60 44.95 3.63
N THR A 377 23.03 43.78 4.10
CA THR A 377 22.12 42.74 4.58
C THR A 377 21.56 43.12 5.95
N LYS A 378 20.28 42.82 6.19
CA LYS A 378 19.61 43.08 7.46
C LYS A 378 18.71 41.91 7.85
N ASP A 379 18.48 41.77 9.14
CA ASP A 379 17.45 40.87 9.65
C ASP A 379 16.07 41.46 9.35
N VAL A 380 15.22 40.70 8.66
CA VAL A 380 13.87 41.12 8.27
C VAL A 380 12.82 40.14 8.78
N ILE A 381 11.67 40.67 9.14
CA ILE A 381 10.49 39.89 9.50
C ILE A 381 9.57 39.85 8.29
N LYS A 382 9.33 38.65 7.76
CA LYS A 382 8.35 38.39 6.71
C LYS A 382 7.03 37.92 7.33
N ARG A 383 5.91 38.48 6.87
CA ARG A 383 4.57 38.02 7.26
C ARG A 383 3.64 38.03 6.04
N ASN A 384 2.90 36.95 5.84
CA ASN A 384 1.84 36.88 4.84
C ASN A 384 0.48 37.05 5.52
N THR A 385 -0.44 37.76 4.88
CA THR A 385 -1.83 37.94 5.35
C THR A 385 -2.78 37.95 4.16
N PHE A 386 -4.04 37.59 4.37
CA PHE A 386 -5.06 37.65 3.32
C PHE A 386 -5.88 38.94 3.43
N SER A 387 -5.92 39.75 2.37
CA SER A 387 -6.80 40.93 2.29
C SER A 387 -8.21 40.54 1.80
N HIS A 388 -8.31 39.51 0.96
CA HIS A 388 -9.57 38.97 0.46
C HIS A 388 -9.48 37.47 0.17
N LEU A 389 -10.54 36.72 0.48
CA LEU A 389 -10.70 35.30 0.14
C LEU A 389 -11.93 35.08 -0.78
N PRO A 390 -11.84 34.14 -1.74
CA PRO A 390 -12.88 33.89 -2.74
C PRO A 390 -14.01 33.00 -2.23
N TRP A 391 -15.10 32.90 -2.98
CA TRP A 391 -16.20 31.98 -2.63
C TRP A 391 -15.81 30.50 -2.72
N VAL A 392 -14.87 30.14 -3.59
CA VAL A 392 -14.27 28.81 -3.67
C VAL A 392 -12.79 28.92 -3.31
N LEU A 393 -12.43 28.47 -2.12
CA LEU A 393 -11.07 28.45 -1.62
C LEU A 393 -10.40 27.12 -1.99
N THR A 394 -9.38 27.19 -2.85
CA THR A 394 -8.56 26.04 -3.23
C THR A 394 -7.26 26.04 -2.42
N ILE A 395 -6.94 24.91 -1.81
CA ILE A 395 -5.77 24.72 -0.97
C ILE A 395 -4.95 23.55 -1.52
N TYR A 396 -3.68 23.81 -1.80
CA TYR A 396 -2.69 22.81 -2.19
C TYR A 396 -1.87 22.41 -0.98
N LEU A 397 -1.82 21.12 -0.71
CA LEU A 397 -1.03 20.54 0.37
C LEU A 397 0.32 20.12 -0.20
N ASN A 398 1.39 20.80 0.21
CA ASN A 398 2.74 20.47 -0.23
C ASN A 398 3.19 19.16 0.45
N ARG A 399 3.06 18.07 -0.32
CA ARG A 399 3.37 16.70 0.09
C ARG A 399 4.52 16.10 -0.69
N VAL A 400 5.40 16.92 -1.26
CA VAL A 400 6.58 16.46 -1.99
C VAL A 400 7.78 17.25 -1.51
N GLU A 401 8.85 16.55 -1.14
CA GLU A 401 10.09 17.16 -0.70
C GLU A 401 11.29 16.50 -1.38
N PHE A 402 12.35 17.26 -1.58
CA PHE A 402 13.60 16.72 -2.07
C PHE A 402 14.37 16.08 -0.91
N ASP A 403 14.59 14.76 -0.97
CA ASP A 403 15.43 14.06 -0.01
C ASP A 403 16.89 14.21 -0.44
N VAL A 404 17.62 15.11 0.22
CA VAL A 404 19.02 15.43 -0.10
C VAL A 404 19.93 14.21 -0.02
N ASN A 405 19.63 13.25 0.87
CA ASN A 405 20.47 12.06 1.04
C ASN A 405 20.24 11.05 -0.08
N ALA A 406 18.99 10.90 -0.51
CA ALA A 406 18.61 9.98 -1.58
C ALA A 406 18.73 10.60 -3.00
N GLY A 407 18.82 11.92 -3.10
CA GLY A 407 18.89 12.65 -4.37
C GLY A 407 17.60 12.60 -5.19
N GLU A 408 16.46 12.31 -4.56
CA GLU A 408 15.17 12.11 -5.22
C GLU A 408 14.03 12.88 -4.54
N MET A 409 12.94 13.12 -5.30
CA MET A 409 11.71 13.68 -4.76
C MET A 409 10.94 12.60 -4.00
N LYS A 410 10.60 12.87 -2.74
CA LYS A 410 9.92 11.97 -1.83
C LYS A 410 8.55 12.50 -1.44
N LYS A 411 7.55 11.61 -1.44
CA LYS A 411 6.20 11.92 -0.98
C LYS A 411 6.14 11.98 0.54
N ILE A 412 5.50 13.01 1.08
CA ILE A 412 5.21 13.17 2.51
C ILE A 412 3.87 12.49 2.81
N THR A 413 3.94 11.37 3.52
CA THR A 413 2.77 10.57 3.92
C THR A 413 2.33 10.82 5.35
N ASP A 414 2.93 11.80 6.03
CA ASP A 414 2.62 12.16 7.41
C ASP A 414 1.14 12.52 7.59
N TYR A 415 0.61 12.15 8.76
CA TYR A 415 -0.75 12.48 9.17
C TYR A 415 -0.96 14.00 9.21
N HIS A 416 -1.96 14.44 8.47
CA HIS A 416 -2.40 15.82 8.40
C HIS A 416 -3.91 15.88 8.26
N GLU A 417 -4.57 16.29 9.33
CA GLU A 417 -6.01 16.35 9.45
C GLU A 417 -6.58 17.67 8.92
N PHE A 418 -7.65 17.57 8.15
CA PHE A 418 -8.40 18.73 7.66
C PHE A 418 -9.87 18.60 8.09
N PRO A 419 -10.50 19.69 8.57
CA PRO A 419 -11.86 19.66 9.08
C PRO A 419 -12.89 19.65 7.94
N GLU A 420 -14.16 19.38 8.27
CA GLU A 420 -15.25 19.60 7.31
C GLU A 420 -15.56 21.10 7.16
N GLU A 421 -15.43 21.85 8.26
CA GLU A 421 -15.66 23.29 8.30
C GLU A 421 -14.44 24.02 8.86
N ILE A 422 -14.10 25.18 8.28
CA ILE A 422 -12.98 26.00 8.71
C ILE A 422 -13.37 27.48 8.74
N ASP A 423 -13.07 28.14 9.85
CA ASP A 423 -13.18 29.60 10.00
C ASP A 423 -11.86 30.23 9.52
N MET A 424 -11.95 31.04 8.47
CA MET A 424 -10.79 31.73 7.90
C MET A 424 -10.56 33.13 8.46
N SER A 425 -11.46 33.63 9.32
CA SER A 425 -11.37 34.97 9.94
C SER A 425 -10.03 35.23 10.66
N PRO A 426 -9.40 34.25 11.34
CA PRO A 426 -8.13 34.48 12.05
C PRO A 426 -6.94 34.78 11.13
N TYR A 427 -7.02 34.42 9.84
CA TYR A 427 -5.92 34.53 8.88
C TYR A 427 -6.01 35.78 7.99
N LEU A 428 -7.12 36.52 8.09
CA LEU A 428 -7.35 37.78 7.38
C LEU A 428 -6.54 38.92 8.02
N SER A 429 -6.13 39.89 7.18
CA SER A 429 -5.48 41.11 7.63
C SER A 429 -6.40 41.95 8.54
N SER A 430 -5.85 42.95 9.21
CA SER A 430 -6.61 43.88 10.05
C SER A 430 -7.58 44.76 9.24
N GLU A 431 -7.25 45.01 7.98
CA GLU A 431 -7.97 45.88 7.05
C GLU A 431 -9.03 45.13 6.24
N ALA A 432 -9.03 43.79 6.28
CA ALA A 432 -10.00 42.97 5.59
C ALA A 432 -11.42 43.19 6.14
N ASP A 433 -12.43 43.06 5.26
CA ASP A 433 -13.83 43.18 5.66
C ASP A 433 -14.25 41.98 6.54
N LYS A 434 -14.48 42.23 7.84
CA LYS A 434 -14.94 41.24 8.81
C LYS A 434 -16.42 41.39 9.16
N SER A 435 -17.19 42.14 8.36
CA SER A 435 -18.64 42.31 8.55
C SER A 435 -19.44 41.04 8.23
N GLN A 436 -18.86 40.11 7.46
CA GLN A 436 -19.47 38.85 7.06
C GLN A 436 -18.71 37.66 7.67
N SER A 437 -19.40 36.52 7.79
CA SER A 437 -18.77 35.25 8.18
C SER A 437 -17.78 34.78 7.10
N TRP A 438 -16.63 34.28 7.56
CA TRP A 438 -15.61 33.65 6.73
C TRP A 438 -15.53 32.14 7.00
N ASP A 439 -16.69 31.54 7.30
CA ASP A 439 -16.82 30.10 7.45
C ASP A 439 -16.89 29.43 6.09
N TYR A 440 -16.10 28.38 5.94
CA TYR A 440 -16.04 27.56 4.74
C TYR A 440 -16.43 26.11 5.05
N ILE A 441 -17.03 25.46 4.07
CA ILE A 441 -17.42 24.05 4.14
C ILE A 441 -16.72 23.24 3.03
N LEU A 442 -16.20 22.06 3.38
CA LEU A 442 -15.47 21.19 2.48
C LEU A 442 -16.36 20.73 1.33
N PHE A 443 -15.90 20.94 0.10
CA PHE A 443 -16.59 20.59 -1.13
C PHE A 443 -15.89 19.44 -1.87
N GLY A 444 -14.56 19.51 -1.98
CA GLY A 444 -13.77 18.57 -2.78
C GLY A 444 -12.48 18.15 -2.08
N VAL A 445 -12.10 16.88 -2.25
CA VAL A 445 -10.82 16.32 -1.80
C VAL A 445 -10.19 15.58 -2.96
N VAL A 446 -9.05 16.05 -3.46
CA VAL A 446 -8.24 15.33 -4.45
C VAL A 446 -7.23 14.48 -3.69
N VAL A 447 -7.18 13.20 -4.03
CA VAL A 447 -6.35 12.20 -3.35
C VAL A 447 -5.33 11.66 -4.33
N HIS A 448 -4.08 11.63 -3.89
CA HIS A 448 -3.00 10.94 -4.57
C HIS A 448 -2.71 9.63 -3.84
N ALA A 449 -2.98 8.50 -4.49
CA ALA A 449 -2.69 7.17 -3.98
C ALA A 449 -1.41 6.62 -4.61
N SER A 450 -0.45 6.27 -3.76
CA SER A 450 0.79 5.60 -4.19
C SER A 450 0.70 4.12 -3.79
N GLY A 451 0.91 3.20 -4.75
CA GLY A 451 0.86 1.76 -4.49
C GLY A 451 1.84 0.95 -5.36
N PRO A 452 1.71 -0.40 -5.40
CA PRO A 452 2.56 -1.25 -6.24
C PRO A 452 2.32 -1.08 -7.74
N SER A 453 1.11 -0.62 -8.10
CA SER A 453 0.79 -0.03 -9.39
C SER A 453 1.14 1.45 -9.36
N ASN A 454 1.46 2.04 -10.52
CA ASN A 454 1.75 3.47 -10.69
C ASN A 454 0.86 4.38 -9.82
N ALA A 455 1.41 5.52 -9.42
CA ALA A 455 0.69 6.63 -8.79
C ALA A 455 -0.66 6.90 -9.48
N HIS A 456 -1.72 7.11 -8.70
CA HIS A 456 -3.09 7.29 -9.20
C HIS A 456 -3.85 8.37 -8.43
N TYR A 457 -4.51 9.27 -9.14
CA TYR A 457 -5.36 10.32 -8.64
C TYR A 457 -6.85 9.94 -8.72
N TYR A 458 -7.61 10.35 -7.71
CA TYR A 458 -9.07 10.36 -7.74
C TYR A 458 -9.58 11.47 -6.82
N THR A 459 -10.85 11.82 -6.93
CA THR A 459 -11.41 12.91 -6.11
C THR A 459 -12.73 12.56 -5.46
N PHE A 460 -12.95 13.05 -4.25
CA PHE A 460 -14.24 13.06 -3.59
C PHE A 460 -14.87 14.43 -3.74
N ILE A 461 -16.13 14.50 -4.17
CA ILE A 461 -16.86 15.76 -4.34
C ILE A 461 -18.22 15.63 -3.68
N ARG A 462 -18.67 16.70 -3.02
CA ARG A 462 -20.04 16.87 -2.51
C ARG A 462 -20.78 17.90 -3.39
N PRO A 463 -21.54 17.47 -4.42
CA PRO A 463 -22.15 18.38 -5.40
C PRO A 463 -23.30 19.24 -4.85
N LYS A 464 -23.86 18.90 -3.68
CA LYS A 464 -24.96 19.61 -3.04
C LYS A 464 -24.60 19.95 -1.59
N PRO A 465 -25.02 21.11 -1.05
CA PRO A 465 -24.69 21.53 0.31
C PRO A 465 -24.97 20.45 1.37
N ASP A 466 -26.18 19.88 1.35
CA ASP A 466 -26.62 18.82 2.27
C ASP A 466 -26.51 17.40 1.66
N GLY A 467 -25.65 17.26 0.65
CA GLY A 467 -25.48 16.02 -0.11
C GLY A 467 -24.46 15.05 0.47
N HIS A 468 -24.37 13.88 -0.16
CA HIS A 468 -23.30 12.92 0.09
C HIS A 468 -22.03 13.27 -0.69
N PHE A 469 -20.89 12.76 -0.23
CA PHE A 469 -19.70 12.70 -1.06
C PHE A 469 -19.83 11.58 -2.09
N TYR A 470 -19.30 11.83 -3.28
CA TYR A 470 -19.13 10.84 -4.32
C TYR A 470 -17.64 10.75 -4.65
N LYS A 471 -17.13 9.53 -4.81
CA LYS A 471 -15.79 9.26 -5.31
C LYS A 471 -15.84 9.18 -6.83
N PHE A 472 -15.11 10.07 -7.48
CA PHE A 472 -14.85 10.09 -8.93
C PHE A 472 -13.47 9.49 -9.15
N ASP A 473 -13.47 8.27 -9.69
CA ASP A 473 -12.29 7.46 -9.99
C ASP A 473 -12.35 7.15 -11.48
N ASP A 474 -11.86 8.10 -12.28
CA ASP A 474 -11.97 8.13 -13.73
C ASP A 474 -13.40 7.91 -14.26
N ASP A 475 -13.63 6.78 -14.95
CA ASP A 475 -14.90 6.43 -15.58
C ASP A 475 -15.99 6.06 -14.55
N ARG A 476 -15.59 5.85 -13.31
CA ARG A 476 -16.43 5.33 -12.24
C ARG A 476 -16.77 6.41 -11.21
N VAL A 477 -18.05 6.57 -10.96
CA VAL A 477 -18.56 7.43 -9.88
C VAL A 477 -19.28 6.57 -8.87
N THR A 478 -18.91 6.70 -7.60
CA THR A 478 -19.43 5.87 -6.51
C THR A 478 -19.80 6.71 -5.31
N LEU A 479 -20.83 6.30 -4.55
CA LEU A 479 -21.18 6.97 -3.30
C LEU A 479 -20.09 6.73 -2.25
N ALA A 480 -19.73 7.77 -1.49
CA ALA A 480 -18.67 7.71 -0.49
C ALA A 480 -19.14 8.24 0.87
N THR A 481 -18.62 7.65 1.94
CA THR A 481 -18.82 8.13 3.30
C THR A 481 -17.87 9.28 3.63
N MET A 482 -18.22 10.08 4.65
CA MET A 482 -17.32 11.12 5.20
C MET A 482 -15.96 10.55 5.61
N LYS A 483 -15.95 9.35 6.19
CA LYS A 483 -14.71 8.68 6.59
C LYS A 483 -13.81 8.39 5.38
N GLU A 484 -14.39 7.92 4.28
CA GLU A 484 -13.64 7.64 3.04
C GLU A 484 -13.14 8.93 2.37
N ALA A 485 -13.93 10.00 2.40
CA ALA A 485 -13.57 11.29 1.81
C ALA A 485 -12.51 12.04 2.64
N MET A 486 -12.53 11.89 3.97
CA MET A 486 -11.67 12.65 4.89
C MET A 486 -10.66 11.76 5.63
N ASN A 487 -11.11 11.00 6.63
CA ASN A 487 -10.23 10.33 7.59
C ASN A 487 -9.26 9.34 6.93
N ASP A 488 -9.72 8.60 5.93
CA ASP A 488 -8.88 7.63 5.21
C ASP A 488 -7.82 8.32 4.30
N ASN A 489 -7.84 9.66 4.18
CA ASN A 489 -6.93 10.46 3.36
C ASN A 489 -6.06 11.45 4.17
N PHE A 490 -6.07 11.39 5.51
CA PHE A 490 -5.19 12.22 6.35
C PHE A 490 -3.71 11.83 6.24
N GLY A 491 -3.41 10.61 5.82
CA GLY A 491 -2.06 10.05 5.82
C GLY A 491 -1.81 9.11 7.01
N VAL A 492 -0.54 8.85 7.31
CA VAL A 492 -0.10 7.83 8.26
C VAL A 492 0.27 8.47 9.61
N LEU A 493 -0.37 7.98 10.67
CA LEU A 493 0.05 8.26 12.05
C LEU A 493 1.32 7.43 12.35
N LYS A 494 2.46 8.10 12.52
CA LYS A 494 3.67 7.47 13.06
C LYS A 494 3.47 7.21 14.57
N THR A 495 2.87 6.08 14.93
CA THR A 495 2.80 5.64 16.33
C THR A 495 4.05 4.85 16.68
N ASN A 496 4.74 5.21 17.77
CA ASN A 496 5.92 4.52 18.32
C ASN A 496 5.60 3.10 18.89
N GLN A 497 4.54 2.43 18.43
CA GLN A 497 4.15 1.10 18.88
C GLN A 497 3.99 0.17 17.69
N GLU A 498 5.06 -0.55 17.38
CA GLU A 498 5.09 -1.71 16.50
C GLU A 498 4.41 -2.91 17.19
N GLN A 499 3.08 -2.89 17.35
CA GLN A 499 2.38 -4.15 17.57
C GLN A 499 1.87 -4.66 16.22
N PRO A 500 2.34 -5.83 15.75
CA PRO A 500 1.81 -6.42 14.53
C PRO A 500 0.32 -6.72 14.74
N PRO A 501 -0.54 -6.48 13.72
CA PRO A 501 -1.95 -6.80 13.82
C PRO A 501 -2.14 -8.31 14.11
N PRO A 502 -3.24 -8.71 14.77
CA PRO A 502 -3.53 -10.12 14.99
C PRO A 502 -3.47 -10.90 13.66
N LYS A 503 -2.77 -12.05 13.63
CA LYS A 503 -2.56 -12.89 12.43
C LYS A 503 -3.81 -13.18 11.58
N VAL A 504 -4.99 -13.12 12.18
CA VAL A 504 -6.29 -13.35 11.50
C VAL A 504 -6.67 -12.20 10.56
N LEU A 505 -6.21 -10.98 10.84
CA LEU A 505 -6.49 -9.78 10.04
C LEU A 505 -5.30 -9.41 9.13
N GLU A 506 -4.20 -10.14 9.19
CA GLU A 506 -2.96 -9.88 8.45
C GLU A 506 -3.19 -9.73 6.93
N PRO A 507 -4.02 -10.55 6.24
CA PRO A 507 -4.32 -10.34 4.81
C PRO A 507 -5.10 -9.03 4.54
N TYR A 508 -5.99 -8.63 5.45
CA TYR A 508 -6.80 -7.41 5.34
C TYR A 508 -5.96 -6.15 5.64
N TYR A 509 -5.09 -6.21 6.65
CA TYR A 509 -4.12 -5.16 6.95
C TYR A 509 -3.05 -5.04 5.87
N ASN A 510 -2.52 -6.15 5.35
CA ASN A 510 -1.54 -6.14 4.27
C ASN A 510 -2.12 -5.54 2.99
N ALA A 511 -3.38 -5.80 2.62
CA ALA A 511 -4.01 -5.16 1.47
C ALA A 511 -4.18 -3.63 1.61
N LYS A 512 -4.41 -3.12 2.84
CA LYS A 512 -4.43 -1.67 3.13
C LYS A 512 -3.02 -1.06 3.30
N LYS A 513 -2.01 -1.86 3.65
CA LYS A 513 -0.61 -1.44 3.88
C LYS A 513 0.10 -0.96 2.61
N TYR A 514 -0.41 -1.30 1.42
CA TYR A 514 0.22 -1.00 0.13
C TYR A 514 -0.38 0.21 -0.62
N GLN A 515 -1.33 0.96 -0.06
CA GLN A 515 -1.79 2.21 -0.70
C GLN A 515 -1.64 3.39 0.26
N GLU A 516 -0.55 4.14 0.11
CA GLU A 516 -0.32 5.40 0.80
C GLU A 516 -1.20 6.48 0.15
N LYS A 517 -2.41 6.64 0.69
CA LYS A 517 -3.41 7.61 0.27
C LYS A 517 -3.27 8.88 1.07
N THR A 518 -3.14 10.00 0.38
CA THR A 518 -3.04 11.33 1.01
C THR A 518 -3.82 12.34 0.20
N ALA A 519 -4.60 13.18 0.86
CA ALA A 519 -5.16 14.37 0.22
C ALA A 519 -4.03 15.31 -0.22
N THR A 520 -4.09 15.81 -1.46
CA THR A 520 -3.12 16.74 -2.04
C THR A 520 -3.73 18.10 -2.38
N MET A 521 -5.04 18.15 -2.68
CA MET A 521 -5.75 19.40 -2.92
C MET A 521 -7.12 19.35 -2.22
N LEU A 522 -7.44 20.41 -1.50
CA LEU A 522 -8.71 20.58 -0.79
C LEU A 522 -9.45 21.77 -1.40
N ILE A 523 -10.75 21.63 -1.60
CA ILE A 523 -11.61 22.68 -2.14
C ILE A 523 -12.73 22.94 -1.14
N TYR A 524 -12.83 24.19 -0.73
CA TYR A 524 -13.81 24.66 0.24
C TYR A 524 -14.71 25.72 -0.40
N ILE A 525 -15.98 25.77 0.02
CA ILE A 525 -16.94 26.78 -0.43
C ILE A 525 -17.37 27.63 0.76
N ARG A 526 -17.42 28.96 0.59
CA ARG A 526 -17.87 29.88 1.63
C ARG A 526 -19.35 29.62 1.96
N LYS A 527 -19.68 29.37 3.22
CA LYS A 527 -21.04 28.95 3.65
C LYS A 527 -22.12 29.96 3.24
N SER A 528 -21.83 31.26 3.31
CA SER A 528 -22.77 32.32 2.92
C SER A 528 -23.12 32.31 1.43
N GLU A 529 -22.26 31.74 0.58
CA GLU A 529 -22.41 31.74 -0.88
C GLU A 529 -22.72 30.35 -1.44
N VAL A 530 -22.80 29.31 -0.60
CA VAL A 530 -22.92 27.91 -1.02
C VAL A 530 -24.11 27.67 -1.96
N ASN A 531 -25.26 28.28 -1.65
CA ASN A 531 -26.47 28.17 -2.47
C ASN A 531 -26.32 28.83 -3.84
N ARG A 532 -25.52 29.90 -3.94
CA ARG A 532 -25.23 30.60 -5.19
C ARG A 532 -24.21 29.83 -6.03
N VAL A 533 -23.14 29.36 -5.40
CA VAL A 533 -22.04 28.65 -6.06
C VAL A 533 -22.51 27.30 -6.62
N LEU A 534 -23.38 26.60 -5.89
CA LEU A 534 -23.90 25.28 -6.25
C LEU A 534 -25.31 25.30 -6.86
N ALA A 535 -25.86 26.46 -7.19
CA ALA A 535 -27.18 26.59 -7.81
C ALA A 535 -27.30 25.73 -9.08
N ASP A 536 -28.43 25.05 -9.25
CA ASP A 536 -28.64 24.19 -10.43
C ASP A 536 -28.45 24.98 -11.74
N VAL A 537 -27.90 24.29 -12.74
CA VAL A 537 -27.76 24.82 -14.10
C VAL A 537 -29.00 24.44 -14.88
N LEU A 538 -29.71 25.46 -15.38
CA LEU A 538 -30.92 25.27 -16.17
C LEU A 538 -30.56 24.88 -17.60
N GLN A 539 -31.49 24.19 -18.28
CA GLN A 539 -31.24 23.66 -19.61
C GLN A 539 -31.00 24.75 -20.67
N ASP A 540 -31.61 25.93 -20.50
CA ASP A 540 -31.46 27.10 -21.35
C ASP A 540 -30.14 27.86 -21.12
N GLU A 541 -29.47 27.63 -19.99
CA GLU A 541 -28.12 28.17 -19.72
C GLU A 541 -27.02 27.38 -20.46
N ILE A 542 -27.35 26.25 -21.08
CA ILE A 542 -26.40 25.39 -21.80
C ILE A 542 -26.32 25.83 -23.27
N PRO A 543 -25.12 26.12 -23.81
CA PRO A 543 -24.99 26.65 -25.17
C PRO A 543 -25.48 25.66 -26.24
N THR A 544 -26.63 25.95 -26.86
CA THR A 544 -27.18 25.16 -27.98
C THR A 544 -26.28 25.18 -29.21
N ARG A 545 -25.46 26.22 -29.39
CA ARG A 545 -24.47 26.32 -30.48
C ARG A 545 -23.38 25.24 -30.41
N ILE A 546 -23.09 24.76 -29.21
CA ILE A 546 -22.19 23.62 -29.00
C ILE A 546 -23.00 22.34 -29.18
N TYR A 547 -24.29 22.32 -28.81
CA TYR A 547 -25.27 21.24 -29.00
C TYR A 547 -26.06 21.28 -30.32
N SER A 548 -25.40 21.12 -31.47
CA SER A 548 -26.09 21.00 -32.76
C SER A 548 -26.76 19.62 -32.92
N SER A 549 -27.97 19.44 -32.38
CA SER A 549 -28.82 18.22 -32.47
C SER A 549 -28.22 16.92 -31.85
N PRO A 550 -29.00 16.13 -31.09
CA PRO A 550 -28.57 14.84 -30.53
C PRO A 550 -28.00 13.84 -31.56
N SER A 551 -28.40 13.97 -32.83
CA SER A 551 -27.99 13.08 -33.93
C SER A 551 -26.61 13.39 -34.51
N ALA A 552 -26.12 14.64 -34.46
CA ALA A 552 -24.80 14.99 -34.98
C ALA A 552 -23.70 14.61 -33.97
N TYR A 553 -24.00 14.76 -32.68
CA TYR A 553 -23.11 14.37 -31.59
C TYR A 553 -22.90 12.87 -31.49
N THR A 554 -23.91 12.04 -31.74
CA THR A 554 -23.74 10.58 -31.67
C THR A 554 -22.65 10.10 -32.64
N GLN A 555 -22.52 10.72 -33.82
CA GLN A 555 -21.47 10.38 -34.78
C GLN A 555 -20.09 10.95 -34.40
N GLU A 556 -20.01 12.19 -33.92
CA GLU A 556 -18.75 12.77 -33.40
C GLU A 556 -18.26 12.05 -32.12
N ASP A 557 -19.18 11.63 -31.25
CA ASP A 557 -18.91 10.92 -30.01
C ASP A 557 -18.28 9.56 -30.27
N HIS A 558 -18.85 8.79 -31.21
CA HIS A 558 -18.27 7.51 -31.63
C HIS A 558 -16.86 7.69 -32.22
N LEU A 559 -16.62 8.80 -32.93
CA LEU A 559 -15.30 9.14 -33.44
C LEU A 559 -14.34 9.50 -32.30
N GLU A 560 -14.77 10.30 -31.31
CA GLU A 560 -13.94 10.66 -30.15
C GLU A 560 -13.55 9.47 -29.30
N ASP A 561 -14.49 8.56 -29.02
CA ASP A 561 -14.22 7.32 -28.29
C ASP A 561 -13.26 6.43 -29.10
N PHE A 562 -13.43 6.38 -30.42
CA PHE A 562 -12.51 5.68 -31.32
C PHE A 562 -11.10 6.30 -31.31
N PHE A 563 -10.99 7.64 -31.41
CA PHE A 563 -9.71 8.34 -31.37
C PHE A 563 -9.02 8.20 -30.01
N GLY A 564 -9.77 8.28 -28.90
CA GLY A 564 -9.26 8.02 -27.56
C GLY A 564 -8.70 6.60 -27.43
N SER A 565 -9.45 5.59 -27.91
CA SER A 565 -8.99 4.20 -27.93
C SER A 565 -7.73 4.01 -28.78
N LYS A 566 -7.66 4.69 -29.94
CA LYS A 566 -6.49 4.66 -30.83
C LYS A 566 -5.27 5.27 -30.13
N LEU A 567 -5.39 6.45 -29.55
CA LEU A 567 -4.31 7.14 -28.84
C LEU A 567 -3.78 6.30 -27.66
N MET A 568 -4.67 5.64 -26.91
CA MET A 568 -4.25 4.73 -25.84
C MET A 568 -3.41 3.55 -26.37
N LYS A 569 -3.84 2.93 -27.46
CA LYS A 569 -3.08 1.82 -28.08
C LYS A 569 -1.71 2.28 -28.57
N GLU A 570 -1.64 3.45 -29.22
CA GLU A 570 -0.40 4.02 -29.72
C GLU A 570 0.56 4.41 -28.58
N GLY A 571 0.07 5.06 -27.53
CA GLY A 571 0.88 5.47 -26.39
C GLY A 571 1.39 4.27 -25.57
N ALA A 572 0.54 3.27 -25.34
CA ALA A 572 0.95 2.03 -24.70
C ALA A 572 2.01 1.28 -25.53
N ALA A 573 1.90 1.27 -26.86
CA ALA A 573 2.92 0.69 -27.73
C ALA A 573 4.25 1.45 -27.64
N ALA A 574 4.21 2.79 -27.63
CA ALA A 574 5.39 3.64 -27.51
C ALA A 574 6.11 3.44 -26.17
N ILE A 575 5.39 3.43 -25.04
CA ILE A 575 5.98 3.17 -23.72
C ILE A 575 6.56 1.77 -23.63
N ASN A 576 5.89 0.77 -24.18
CA ASN A 576 6.42 -0.58 -24.22
C ASN A 576 7.71 -0.66 -25.05
N ALA A 577 7.79 0.07 -26.17
CA ALA A 577 9.00 0.17 -26.97
C ALA A 577 10.14 0.85 -26.19
N GLN A 578 9.87 2.02 -25.58
CA GLN A 578 10.84 2.74 -24.76
C GLN A 578 11.29 1.93 -23.54
N SER A 579 10.37 1.20 -22.88
CA SER A 579 10.70 0.32 -21.76
C SER A 579 11.56 -0.86 -22.20
N LYS A 580 11.32 -1.41 -23.41
CA LYS A 580 12.18 -2.44 -24.00
C LYS A 580 13.55 -1.89 -24.34
N GLU A 581 13.63 -0.68 -24.89
CA GLU A 581 14.88 0.00 -25.21
C GLU A 581 15.66 0.36 -23.95
N LEU A 582 15.02 0.91 -22.92
CA LEU A 582 15.60 1.14 -21.60
C LEU A 582 16.08 -0.18 -21.01
N LYS A 583 15.27 -1.24 -21.01
CA LYS A 583 15.71 -2.57 -20.54
C LYS A 583 16.89 -3.09 -21.34
N ALA A 584 16.90 -2.93 -22.66
CA ALA A 584 18.00 -3.32 -23.53
C ALA A 584 19.28 -2.51 -23.23
N ASN A 585 19.15 -1.21 -23.00
CA ASN A 585 20.23 -0.31 -22.63
C ASN A 585 20.75 -0.62 -21.21
N TYR A 586 19.87 -0.90 -20.24
CA TYR A 586 20.26 -1.37 -18.91
C TYR A 586 20.99 -2.71 -19.00
N THR A 587 20.51 -3.67 -19.78
CA THR A 587 21.21 -4.95 -19.97
C THR A 587 22.52 -4.82 -20.74
N ASN A 588 22.66 -3.81 -21.61
CA ASN A 588 23.87 -3.60 -22.41
C ASN A 588 24.91 -2.69 -21.71
N ASN A 589 24.53 -1.89 -20.71
CA ASN A 589 25.43 -1.00 -19.96
C ASN A 589 25.64 -1.38 -18.49
N SER A 590 24.98 -2.41 -17.94
CA SER A 590 25.19 -2.84 -16.56
C SER A 590 26.36 -3.82 -16.44
N GLY A 591 27.56 -3.30 -16.25
CA GLY A 591 28.59 -4.14 -15.63
C GLY A 591 28.14 -4.52 -14.21
N ILE A 592 28.41 -5.76 -13.81
CA ILE A 592 28.14 -6.31 -12.47
C ILE A 592 29.22 -5.87 -11.49
N ASN A 593 28.84 -5.56 -10.25
CA ASN A 593 29.79 -5.26 -9.18
C ASN A 593 30.05 -6.53 -8.36
N VAL A 594 31.32 -6.89 -8.20
CA VAL A 594 31.74 -8.13 -7.54
C VAL A 594 32.79 -7.83 -6.47
N ARG A 595 32.58 -8.36 -5.27
CA ARG A 595 33.51 -8.23 -4.13
C ARG A 595 34.07 -9.60 -3.76
N PHE A 596 35.38 -9.66 -3.50
CA PHE A 596 36.09 -10.90 -3.19
C PHE A 596 36.59 -10.89 -1.74
N PHE A 597 36.41 -12.02 -1.06
CA PHE A 597 36.94 -12.28 0.27
C PHE A 597 37.85 -13.50 0.24
N SER A 598 38.91 -13.46 1.04
CA SER A 598 39.96 -14.47 1.10
C SER A 598 40.20 -14.92 2.54
N ILE A 599 41.02 -15.97 2.70
CA ILE A 599 41.42 -16.45 4.03
C ILE A 599 42.08 -15.38 4.90
N ASN A 600 42.77 -14.41 4.28
CA ASN A 600 43.37 -13.29 5.01
C ASN A 600 42.33 -12.32 5.57
N ASP A 601 41.19 -12.16 4.90
CA ASP A 601 40.07 -11.35 5.40
C ASP A 601 39.41 -12.08 6.59
N PHE A 602 39.28 -13.41 6.52
CA PHE A 602 38.77 -14.22 7.63
C PHE A 602 39.67 -14.18 8.88
N TYR A 603 40.99 -14.15 8.74
CA TYR A 603 41.91 -14.01 9.88
C TYR A 603 41.79 -12.67 10.61
N LYS A 604 41.41 -11.61 9.89
CA LYS A 604 41.21 -10.26 10.45
C LYS A 604 39.81 -10.09 11.04
N HIS A 605 38.89 -11.01 10.77
CA HIS A 605 37.52 -10.94 11.22
C HIS A 605 37.35 -11.60 12.59
N HIS A 606 36.88 -10.80 13.54
CA HIS A 606 36.69 -11.20 14.94
C HIS A 606 35.21 -11.36 15.33
N GLY A 607 34.30 -11.05 14.40
CA GLY A 607 32.86 -11.08 14.62
C GLY A 607 32.20 -12.39 14.20
N LEU A 608 30.87 -12.37 14.11
CA LEU A 608 30.03 -13.45 13.59
C LEU A 608 30.17 -13.59 12.05
N ASP A 609 29.91 -14.78 11.51
CA ASP A 609 30.17 -15.18 10.13
C ASP A 609 31.66 -15.17 9.74
N ILE A 610 31.96 -15.46 8.48
CA ILE A 610 33.35 -15.47 7.97
C ILE A 610 33.84 -14.08 7.56
N VAL A 611 32.94 -13.13 7.32
CA VAL A 611 33.23 -11.76 6.88
C VAL A 611 32.19 -10.79 7.46
N PRO A 612 32.51 -9.50 7.62
CA PRO A 612 31.57 -8.52 8.16
C PRO A 612 30.40 -8.26 7.21
N LYS A 613 29.21 -8.02 7.77
CA LYS A 613 28.03 -7.51 7.05
C LYS A 613 28.15 -6.01 6.86
N LEU A 614 28.81 -5.56 5.80
CA LEU A 614 29.02 -4.14 5.53
C LEU A 614 27.88 -3.51 4.69
N PRO A 615 27.62 -2.20 4.84
CA PRO A 615 26.94 -1.40 3.83
C PRO A 615 27.70 -1.42 2.49
N THR A 616 27.00 -1.22 1.38
CA THR A 616 27.55 -1.29 0.01
C THR A 616 28.76 -0.38 -0.23
N ASP A 617 28.90 0.69 0.55
CA ASP A 617 29.85 1.78 0.26
C ASP A 617 31.17 1.69 1.05
N ASP A 618 31.27 0.76 2.01
CA ASP A 618 32.49 0.56 2.80
C ASP A 618 33.45 -0.43 2.10
N LYS A 619 34.56 0.11 1.59
CA LYS A 619 35.62 -0.62 0.89
C LYS A 619 36.73 -1.13 1.81
N SER A 620 36.66 -0.88 3.11
CA SER A 620 37.78 -1.11 4.04
C SER A 620 38.00 -2.58 4.44
N ALA A 621 37.01 -3.47 4.27
CA ALA A 621 37.08 -4.85 4.76
C ALA A 621 37.25 -5.96 3.71
N SER A 622 37.40 -5.63 2.42
CA SER A 622 37.67 -6.64 1.37
C SER A 622 39.00 -6.38 0.68
N SER A 623 39.78 -7.43 0.48
CA SER A 623 41.07 -7.33 -0.21
C SER A 623 40.97 -6.98 -1.71
N LEU A 624 39.81 -7.19 -2.36
CA LEU A 624 39.62 -6.91 -3.80
C LEU A 624 38.15 -6.69 -4.20
N SER A 625 37.89 -5.70 -5.06
CA SER A 625 36.57 -5.44 -5.66
C SER A 625 36.70 -5.01 -7.13
N TYR A 626 35.73 -5.42 -7.95
CA TYR A 626 35.59 -4.98 -9.35
C TYR A 626 34.24 -4.32 -9.54
N SER A 627 34.27 -3.07 -9.99
CA SER A 627 33.07 -2.35 -10.41
C SER A 627 32.89 -2.47 -11.93
N HIS A 628 31.64 -2.62 -12.38
CA HIS A 628 31.30 -2.68 -13.80
C HIS A 628 31.94 -3.85 -14.60
N LEU A 629 32.12 -5.02 -13.96
CA LEU A 629 32.59 -6.23 -14.65
C LEU A 629 31.56 -6.67 -15.71
N GLN A 630 31.99 -6.99 -16.93
CA GLN A 630 31.04 -7.38 -17.98
C GLN A 630 30.40 -8.74 -17.70
N GLU A 631 29.11 -8.91 -17.99
CA GLU A 631 28.39 -10.16 -17.73
C GLU A 631 28.92 -11.36 -18.54
N ASN A 632 29.58 -11.11 -19.68
CA ASN A 632 30.16 -12.14 -20.52
C ASN A 632 31.57 -12.59 -20.08
N VAL A 633 32.17 -11.94 -19.08
CA VAL A 633 33.46 -12.38 -18.52
C VAL A 633 33.30 -13.78 -17.96
N LEU A 634 34.22 -14.68 -18.32
CA LEU A 634 34.24 -16.04 -17.82
C LEU A 634 34.90 -16.10 -16.44
N VAL A 635 34.45 -17.04 -15.60
CA VAL A 635 35.03 -17.25 -14.26
C VAL A 635 36.55 -17.49 -14.33
N GLN A 636 37.05 -18.22 -15.34
CA GLN A 636 38.50 -18.44 -15.53
C GLN A 636 39.32 -17.16 -15.77
N GLU A 637 38.74 -16.17 -16.44
CA GLU A 637 39.39 -14.88 -16.71
C GLU A 637 39.49 -14.06 -15.42
N LEU A 638 38.41 -14.14 -14.62
CA LEU A 638 38.36 -13.53 -13.29
C LEU A 638 39.35 -14.20 -12.32
N VAL A 639 39.47 -15.53 -12.31
CA VAL A 639 40.47 -16.26 -11.53
C VAL A 639 41.87 -15.76 -11.85
N SER A 640 42.18 -15.55 -13.13
CA SER A 640 43.49 -15.04 -13.57
C SER A 640 43.76 -13.62 -13.06
N ALA A 641 42.75 -12.75 -13.10
CA ALA A 641 42.86 -11.38 -12.60
C ALA A 641 43.00 -11.30 -11.07
N VAL A 642 42.21 -12.10 -10.34
CA VAL A 642 42.24 -12.19 -8.87
C VAL A 642 43.58 -12.76 -8.39
N THR A 643 44.07 -13.80 -9.07
CA THR A 643 45.40 -14.41 -8.83
C THR A 643 46.52 -13.37 -8.90
N GLN A 644 46.51 -12.55 -9.95
CA GLN A 644 47.51 -11.51 -10.14
C GLN A 644 47.40 -10.42 -9.07
N ALA A 645 46.18 -10.02 -8.71
CA ALA A 645 45.93 -8.98 -7.71
C ALA A 645 46.31 -9.43 -6.28
N LEU A 646 46.09 -10.70 -5.94
CA LEU A 646 46.37 -11.25 -4.61
C LEU A 646 47.78 -11.87 -4.49
N ASN A 647 48.57 -11.90 -5.58
CA ASN A 647 49.90 -12.50 -5.65
C ASN A 647 49.92 -13.99 -5.22
N ILE A 648 48.91 -14.75 -5.62
CA ILE A 648 48.75 -16.18 -5.36
C ILE A 648 49.05 -16.96 -6.67
N PRO A 649 49.55 -18.20 -6.69
CA PRO A 649 49.73 -18.97 -7.93
C PRO A 649 48.39 -19.36 -8.59
N GLY A 650 48.19 -19.08 -9.89
CA GLY A 650 46.87 -19.14 -10.53
C GLY A 650 46.23 -20.50 -10.76
N LYS A 651 46.98 -21.60 -10.61
CA LYS A 651 46.43 -22.97 -10.70
C LYS A 651 45.85 -23.48 -9.37
N ALA A 652 45.87 -22.65 -8.33
CA ALA A 652 45.58 -23.06 -6.96
C ALA A 652 44.23 -22.57 -6.41
N ILE A 653 43.49 -21.73 -7.15
CA ILE A 653 42.37 -20.96 -6.61
C ILE A 653 41.03 -21.46 -7.11
N ARG A 654 40.05 -21.53 -6.20
CA ARG A 654 38.63 -21.77 -6.49
C ARG A 654 37.81 -20.59 -6.00
N ILE A 655 36.73 -20.28 -6.72
CA ILE A 655 35.82 -19.19 -6.36
C ILE A 655 34.48 -19.81 -5.96
N TRP A 656 33.97 -19.42 -4.79
CA TRP A 656 32.71 -19.89 -4.24
C TRP A 656 31.69 -18.75 -4.18
N PRO A 657 30.42 -18.98 -4.53
CA PRO A 657 29.37 -17.99 -4.33
C PRO A 657 29.02 -17.87 -2.84
N MET A 658 28.95 -16.64 -2.33
CA MET A 658 28.50 -16.34 -0.97
C MET A 658 27.03 -15.93 -0.97
N ILE A 659 26.17 -16.61 -0.20
CA ILE A 659 24.75 -16.23 -0.10
C ILE A 659 24.33 -15.93 1.33
N THR A 660 23.32 -15.07 1.46
CA THR A 660 22.60 -14.90 2.73
C THR A 660 21.61 -16.06 2.90
N ARG A 661 21.86 -16.94 3.88
CA ARG A 661 20.98 -18.05 4.25
C ARG A 661 19.69 -17.54 4.93
N GLN A 662 18.69 -18.40 5.05
CA GLN A 662 17.37 -18.05 5.64
C GLN A 662 17.45 -17.54 7.09
N ASN A 663 18.47 -17.97 7.83
CA ASN A 663 18.74 -17.54 9.20
C ASN A 663 19.53 -16.21 9.28
N GLY A 664 19.78 -15.57 8.13
CA GLY A 664 20.45 -14.29 8.02
C GLY A 664 21.97 -14.34 8.04
N THR A 665 22.62 -15.52 7.98
CA THR A 665 24.09 -15.62 7.88
C THR A 665 24.58 -15.57 6.44
N LEU A 666 25.78 -15.03 6.21
CA LEU A 666 26.41 -14.92 4.89
C LEU A 666 27.56 -15.94 4.76
N ARG A 667 27.36 -17.00 3.97
CA ARG A 667 28.29 -18.15 3.87
C ARG A 667 28.48 -18.63 2.42
N PRO A 668 29.61 -19.31 2.10
CA PRO A 668 29.76 -20.01 0.84
C PRO A 668 28.69 -21.10 0.67
N ILE A 669 28.27 -21.39 -0.56
CA ILE A 669 27.32 -22.48 -0.84
C ILE A 669 27.68 -23.27 -2.11
N GLY A 670 27.36 -24.58 -2.08
CA GLY A 670 27.39 -25.45 -3.26
C GLY A 670 28.83 -25.72 -3.71
N PRO A 671 29.05 -26.40 -4.85
CA PRO A 671 30.41 -26.55 -5.36
C PRO A 671 30.98 -25.19 -5.81
N PRO A 672 32.32 -25.06 -5.92
CA PRO A 672 32.94 -23.89 -6.53
C PRO A 672 32.36 -23.59 -7.93
N LEU A 673 32.41 -22.33 -8.33
CA LEU A 673 31.94 -21.87 -9.64
C LEU A 673 32.69 -22.58 -10.77
N ASP A 674 31.95 -23.00 -11.80
CA ASP A 674 32.51 -23.56 -13.03
C ASP A 674 33.39 -22.52 -13.75
N PRO A 675 34.68 -22.79 -14.01
CA PRO A 675 35.57 -21.89 -14.74
C PRO A 675 35.03 -21.46 -16.12
N GLY A 676 34.21 -22.29 -16.77
CA GLY A 676 33.58 -22.02 -18.07
C GLY A 676 32.30 -21.19 -18.00
N ALA A 677 31.77 -20.90 -16.81
CA ALA A 677 30.55 -20.12 -16.68
C ALA A 677 30.81 -18.62 -16.91
N ALA A 678 29.84 -17.94 -17.56
CA ALA A 678 29.83 -16.49 -17.66
C ALA A 678 29.29 -15.87 -16.36
N MET A 679 29.87 -14.76 -15.93
CA MET A 679 29.50 -14.10 -14.68
C MET A 679 28.04 -13.61 -14.65
N GLY A 680 27.44 -13.32 -15.80
CA GLY A 680 26.01 -13.02 -15.93
C GLY A 680 25.13 -14.22 -15.58
N ASP A 681 25.54 -15.44 -15.91
CA ASP A 681 24.81 -16.66 -15.58
C ASP A 681 25.01 -17.06 -14.13
N VAL A 682 26.22 -16.85 -13.59
CA VAL A 682 26.49 -16.95 -12.13
C VAL A 682 25.58 -16.01 -11.35
N ARG A 683 25.47 -14.74 -11.79
CA ARG A 683 24.57 -13.75 -11.18
C ARG A 683 23.12 -14.23 -11.20
N LYS A 684 22.61 -14.64 -12.37
CA LYS A 684 21.20 -15.10 -12.51
C LYS A 684 20.90 -16.31 -11.63
N THR A 685 21.87 -17.22 -11.48
CA THR A 685 21.69 -18.47 -10.74
C THR A 685 21.70 -18.25 -9.24
N HIS A 686 22.66 -17.48 -8.71
CA HIS A 686 22.88 -17.34 -7.27
C HIS A 686 22.34 -16.04 -6.67
N TYR A 687 22.12 -15.00 -7.49
CA TYR A 687 21.67 -13.66 -7.07
C TYR A 687 20.50 -13.12 -7.94
N PRO A 688 19.36 -13.85 -8.02
CA PRO A 688 18.25 -13.51 -8.92
C PRO A 688 17.47 -12.24 -8.50
N ARG A 689 17.62 -11.77 -7.26
CA ARG A 689 16.96 -10.58 -6.71
C ARG A 689 18.04 -9.56 -6.38
N LEU A 690 18.16 -8.53 -7.22
CA LEU A 690 19.17 -7.47 -7.22
C LEU A 690 19.63 -7.01 -5.81
N PRO A 691 20.88 -7.28 -5.41
CA PRO A 691 21.69 -6.32 -4.68
C PRO A 691 22.58 -5.52 -5.66
N CYS A 692 23.01 -4.31 -5.26
CA CYS A 692 23.92 -3.46 -6.05
C CYS A 692 25.34 -4.04 -6.22
N GLU A 693 25.69 -5.10 -5.49
CA GLU A 693 26.98 -5.81 -5.52
C GLU A 693 26.80 -7.23 -4.94
N PHE A 694 27.46 -8.25 -5.49
CA PHE A 694 27.43 -9.61 -4.92
C PHE A 694 28.84 -10.14 -4.58
N GLN A 695 28.89 -11.02 -3.57
CA GLN A 695 30.11 -11.37 -2.85
C GLN A 695 30.58 -12.79 -3.18
N LEU A 696 31.88 -12.98 -3.34
CA LEU A 696 32.49 -14.26 -3.66
C LEU A 696 33.63 -14.59 -2.69
N TRP A 697 33.79 -15.87 -2.38
CA TRP A 697 34.88 -16.37 -1.56
C TRP A 697 35.98 -16.97 -2.43
N VAL A 698 37.22 -16.57 -2.18
CA VAL A 698 38.44 -16.99 -2.87
C VAL A 698 39.17 -17.98 -1.99
N GLU A 699 39.15 -19.24 -2.41
CA GLU A 699 39.85 -20.33 -1.76
C GLU A 699 41.22 -20.53 -2.42
N SER A 700 42.32 -20.48 -1.66
CA SER A 700 43.69 -20.75 -2.13
C SER A 700 44.19 -22.14 -1.72
N ASP A 701 45.28 -22.63 -2.34
CA ASP A 701 45.94 -23.88 -1.89
C ASP A 701 46.52 -23.73 -0.48
N GLY A 702 46.10 -24.59 0.44
CA GLY A 702 46.55 -24.57 1.83
C GLY A 702 45.64 -25.27 2.83
N CYS A 703 44.97 -26.34 2.42
CA CYS A 703 44.06 -27.06 3.31
C CYS A 703 44.83 -27.77 4.43
N LEU A 704 44.54 -27.43 5.69
CA LEU A 704 45.19 -28.03 6.85
C LEU A 704 44.66 -29.43 7.21
N TYR A 705 43.44 -29.75 6.75
CA TYR A 705 42.77 -31.02 7.05
C TYR A 705 41.82 -31.41 5.91
N GLY A 706 41.91 -32.65 5.45
CA GLY A 706 41.08 -33.19 4.38
C GLY A 706 41.62 -32.95 2.97
N ASP A 707 40.89 -33.45 1.97
CA ASP A 707 41.21 -33.29 0.56
C ASP A 707 40.12 -32.48 -0.15
N ARG A 708 40.52 -31.32 -0.70
CA ARG A 708 39.67 -30.43 -1.48
C ARG A 708 39.14 -31.05 -2.78
N ASN A 709 39.80 -32.09 -3.29
CA ASN A 709 39.35 -32.85 -4.46
C ASN A 709 38.64 -34.16 -4.07
N GLY A 710 38.48 -34.41 -2.76
CA GLY A 710 37.82 -35.61 -2.26
C GLY A 710 36.34 -35.62 -2.62
N PRO A 711 35.79 -36.79 -3.01
CA PRO A 711 34.35 -36.93 -3.20
C PRO A 711 33.63 -36.71 -1.87
N ASP A 712 32.48 -36.04 -1.92
CA ASP A 712 31.61 -35.74 -0.78
C ASP A 712 32.27 -34.91 0.35
N SER A 713 33.39 -34.23 0.08
CA SER A 713 34.01 -33.32 1.04
C SER A 713 33.29 -31.97 1.07
N SER A 714 33.05 -31.43 2.28
CA SER A 714 32.48 -30.08 2.48
C SER A 714 33.52 -29.07 2.96
N LEU A 715 33.46 -27.85 2.44
CA LEU A 715 34.31 -26.73 2.87
C LEU A 715 33.79 -26.16 4.19
N VAL A 716 34.57 -26.28 5.26
CA VAL A 716 34.20 -25.83 6.62
C VAL A 716 35.24 -24.85 7.15
N PHE A 717 34.79 -23.88 7.95
CA PHE A 717 35.62 -22.85 8.53
C PHE A 717 35.84 -23.10 10.02
N LEU A 718 37.08 -22.89 10.47
CA LEU A 718 37.44 -23.01 11.88
C LEU A 718 37.68 -21.63 12.48
N LYS A 719 37.08 -21.39 13.66
CA LYS A 719 37.40 -20.25 14.53
C LYS A 719 37.99 -20.73 15.84
N HIS A 720 38.90 -19.95 16.40
CA HIS A 720 39.44 -20.19 17.72
C HIS A 720 38.88 -19.17 18.72
N PHE A 721 38.34 -19.65 19.84
CA PHE A 721 38.02 -18.80 20.99
C PHE A 721 39.15 -18.89 22.02
N ASP A 722 39.89 -17.79 22.19
CA ASP A 722 40.92 -17.65 23.21
C ASP A 722 40.27 -17.21 24.53
N VAL A 723 40.09 -18.16 25.44
CA VAL A 723 39.47 -17.93 26.77
C VAL A 723 40.27 -16.92 27.60
N ILE A 724 41.59 -16.80 27.41
CA ILE A 724 42.39 -15.86 28.20
C ILE A 724 42.24 -14.45 27.64
N LYS A 725 42.29 -14.30 26.31
CA LYS A 725 42.17 -12.99 25.64
C LYS A 725 40.74 -12.51 25.47
N GLN A 726 39.75 -13.37 25.72
CA GLN A 726 38.33 -13.09 25.51
C GLN A 726 38.08 -12.60 24.08
N ALA A 727 38.60 -13.35 23.10
CA ALA A 727 38.54 -12.98 21.69
C ALA A 727 38.31 -14.21 20.81
N VAL A 728 37.52 -14.03 19.74
CA VAL A 728 37.32 -15.01 18.68
C VAL A 728 38.10 -14.56 17.45
N THR A 729 38.82 -15.49 16.82
CA THR A 729 39.59 -15.21 15.60
C THR A 729 39.37 -16.31 14.56
N GLY A 730 39.29 -15.95 13.28
CA GLY A 730 39.38 -16.93 12.19
C GLY A 730 40.69 -17.72 12.27
N PHE A 731 40.62 -19.04 12.11
CA PHE A 731 41.77 -19.95 12.26
C PHE A 731 42.18 -20.59 10.94
N SER A 732 41.27 -21.23 10.22
CA SER A 732 41.56 -21.87 8.93
C SER A 732 40.29 -22.28 8.19
N SER A 733 40.41 -22.69 6.92
CA SER A 733 39.39 -23.42 6.17
C SER A 733 39.87 -24.85 5.89
N ILE A 734 39.00 -25.83 6.10
CA ILE A 734 39.29 -27.26 6.01
C ILE A 734 38.25 -27.97 5.14
N TYR A 735 38.56 -29.21 4.73
CA TYR A 735 37.60 -30.11 4.10
C TYR A 735 37.29 -31.27 5.03
N VAL A 736 36.00 -31.52 5.25
CA VAL A 736 35.55 -32.64 6.09
C VAL A 736 34.66 -33.57 5.28
N LYS A 737 34.79 -34.87 5.54
CA LYS A 737 33.91 -35.89 5.01
C LYS A 737 32.72 -36.13 5.93
N PRO A 738 31.62 -36.70 5.43
CA PRO A 738 30.43 -36.98 6.22
C PRO A 738 30.70 -37.85 7.47
N ASP A 739 31.70 -38.73 7.39
CA ASP A 739 32.07 -39.68 8.44
C ASP A 739 33.17 -39.17 9.39
N ASP A 740 33.81 -38.05 9.08
CA ASP A 740 34.78 -37.42 9.97
C ASP A 740 34.08 -36.94 11.25
N LYS A 741 34.83 -36.78 12.35
CA LYS A 741 34.33 -36.29 13.64
C LYS A 741 35.12 -35.05 14.07
N PRO A 742 34.54 -34.15 14.88
CA PRO A 742 35.29 -33.00 15.38
C PRO A 742 36.57 -33.40 16.14
N ASP A 743 36.54 -34.51 16.89
CA ASP A 743 37.73 -35.03 17.58
C ASP A 743 38.87 -35.41 16.63
N ASP A 744 38.58 -35.78 15.38
CA ASP A 744 39.59 -36.10 14.36
C ASP A 744 40.40 -34.87 13.94
N LEU A 745 39.90 -33.66 14.21
CA LEU A 745 40.59 -32.40 13.97
C LEU A 745 41.65 -32.10 15.05
N SER A 746 41.56 -32.72 16.23
CA SER A 746 42.41 -32.40 17.40
C SER A 746 43.91 -32.46 17.10
N PRO A 747 44.45 -33.49 16.43
CA PRO A 747 45.89 -33.57 16.16
C PRO A 747 46.39 -32.43 15.26
N MET A 748 45.56 -32.00 14.31
CA MET A 748 45.86 -30.87 13.43
C MET A 748 45.82 -29.55 14.20
N ILE A 749 44.77 -29.34 14.99
CA ILE A 749 44.59 -28.14 15.81
C ILE A 749 45.72 -28.00 16.84
N CYS A 750 46.04 -29.05 17.60
CA CYS A 750 47.10 -28.98 18.61
C CYS A 750 48.46 -28.65 17.97
N ARG A 751 48.77 -29.24 16.81
CA ARG A 751 50.03 -28.95 16.10
C ARG A 751 50.10 -27.48 15.65
N ALA A 752 49.03 -26.97 15.07
CA ALA A 752 48.97 -25.61 14.54
C ALA A 752 48.88 -24.54 15.63
N MET A 753 48.31 -24.87 16.78
CA MET A 753 48.23 -23.99 17.97
C MET A 753 49.44 -24.13 18.92
N GLU A 754 50.40 -25.00 18.59
CA GLU A 754 51.55 -25.33 19.45
C GLU A 754 51.14 -25.83 20.86
N TRP A 755 50.04 -26.58 20.94
CA TRP A 755 49.55 -27.21 22.17
C TRP A 755 50.11 -28.62 22.35
N GLU A 756 50.20 -29.06 23.60
CA GLU A 756 50.60 -30.44 23.93
C GLU A 756 49.73 -31.48 23.19
N PRO A 757 50.32 -32.58 22.69
CA PRO A 757 49.57 -33.67 22.08
C PRO A 757 48.51 -34.21 23.06
N ASN A 758 47.26 -34.32 22.59
CA ASN A 758 46.08 -34.71 23.38
C ASN A 758 45.53 -33.65 24.36
N THR A 759 45.90 -32.38 24.21
CA THR A 759 45.17 -31.27 24.85
C THR A 759 43.66 -31.41 24.59
N PRO A 760 42.80 -31.43 25.63
CA PRO A 760 41.35 -31.54 25.43
C PRO A 760 40.76 -30.28 24.79
N ILE A 761 39.93 -30.48 23.76
CA ILE A 761 39.30 -29.41 22.97
C ILE A 761 37.78 -29.50 23.11
N SER A 762 37.11 -28.35 23.21
CA SER A 762 35.66 -28.25 23.08
C SER A 762 35.31 -27.59 21.74
N TYR A 763 34.27 -28.11 21.10
CA TYR A 763 33.80 -27.66 19.80
C TYR A 763 32.39 -27.08 19.90
N TYR A 764 32.13 -26.04 19.12
CA TYR A 764 30.86 -25.34 19.04
C TYR A 764 30.55 -25.04 17.58
N GLU A 765 29.29 -25.20 17.18
CA GLU A 765 28.81 -24.81 15.86
C GLU A 765 28.28 -23.38 15.92
N GLU A 766 28.79 -22.51 15.04
CA GLU A 766 28.28 -21.15 14.87
C GLU A 766 27.18 -21.13 13.81
N ILE A 767 25.94 -21.39 14.24
CA ILE A 767 24.76 -21.53 13.37
C ILE A 767 24.25 -20.16 12.92
N LYS A 768 24.07 -19.22 13.87
CA LYS A 768 23.62 -17.83 13.65
C LYS A 768 23.92 -16.97 14.89
N PRO A 769 23.81 -15.62 14.82
CA PRO A 769 24.12 -14.73 15.95
C PRO A 769 23.49 -15.10 17.29
N THR A 770 22.29 -15.68 17.26
CA THR A 770 21.52 -16.04 18.46
C THR A 770 21.54 -17.54 18.80
N LEU A 771 22.37 -18.34 18.12
CA LEU A 771 22.40 -19.79 18.33
C LEU A 771 23.82 -20.33 18.08
N ILE A 772 24.49 -20.68 19.17
CA ILE A 772 25.78 -21.35 19.20
C ILE A 772 25.62 -22.64 19.99
N ASP A 773 25.79 -23.77 19.32
CA ASP A 773 25.54 -25.08 19.92
C ASP A 773 26.83 -25.83 20.20
N LYS A 774 26.90 -26.44 21.38
CA LYS A 774 28.05 -27.25 21.77
C LYS A 774 28.00 -28.58 21.01
N MET A 775 29.08 -28.92 20.33
CA MET A 775 29.19 -30.14 19.54
C MET A 775 29.72 -31.28 20.42
N ASP A 776 29.18 -32.49 20.22
CA ASP A 776 29.77 -33.71 20.74
C ASP A 776 30.84 -34.19 19.76
N GLY A 777 32.10 -34.16 20.21
CA GLY A 777 33.27 -34.46 19.37
C GLY A 777 33.31 -35.89 18.81
N LYS A 778 32.47 -36.80 19.33
CA LYS A 778 32.37 -38.18 18.86
C LYS A 778 31.35 -38.39 17.74
N ASN A 779 30.43 -37.44 17.53
CA ASN A 779 29.44 -37.52 16.47
C ASN A 779 30.08 -37.19 15.13
N THR A 780 29.60 -37.85 14.07
CA THR A 780 30.09 -37.58 12.72
C THR A 780 29.57 -36.24 12.20
N MET A 781 30.31 -35.59 11.30
CA MET A 781 29.92 -34.32 10.67
C MET A 781 28.54 -34.42 10.04
N LYS A 782 28.20 -35.56 9.41
CA LYS A 782 26.85 -35.83 8.88
C LYS A 782 25.76 -35.80 9.95
N ARG A 783 26.02 -36.38 11.12
CA ARG A 783 25.04 -36.41 12.23
C ARG A 783 24.86 -35.02 12.84
N LEU A 784 25.91 -34.21 12.80
CA LEU A 784 25.91 -32.81 13.22
C LEU A 784 25.40 -31.87 12.12
N GLU A 785 24.98 -32.40 10.97
CA GLU A 785 24.48 -31.64 9.81
C GLU A 785 25.48 -30.59 9.26
N ILE A 786 26.78 -30.79 9.49
CA ILE A 786 27.84 -29.90 9.00
C ILE A 786 28.03 -30.05 7.49
N GLY A 787 28.02 -28.93 6.78
CA GLY A 787 28.21 -28.84 5.33
C GLY A 787 28.95 -27.57 4.89
N ASP A 788 28.87 -27.26 3.59
CA ASP A 788 29.62 -26.16 2.97
C ASP A 788 29.30 -24.80 3.60
N GLY A 789 30.34 -24.10 4.05
CA GLY A 789 30.25 -22.78 4.65
C GLY A 789 29.89 -22.77 6.13
N ASP A 790 29.77 -23.93 6.78
CA ASP A 790 29.56 -23.98 8.23
C ASP A 790 30.83 -23.60 8.99
N ILE A 791 30.64 -23.12 10.23
CA ILE A 791 31.74 -22.65 11.09
C ILE A 791 31.76 -23.50 12.36
N ILE A 792 32.90 -24.11 12.63
CA ILE A 792 33.20 -24.79 13.88
C ILE A 792 34.14 -23.89 14.69
N CYS A 793 33.67 -23.40 15.82
CA CYS A 793 34.47 -22.71 16.81
C CYS A 793 35.03 -23.71 17.82
N PHE A 794 36.34 -23.70 18.03
CA PHE A 794 37.00 -24.55 19.01
C PHE A 794 37.69 -23.72 20.10
N GLN A 795 37.85 -24.34 21.27
CA GLN A 795 38.63 -23.78 22.38
C GLN A 795 39.35 -24.91 23.14
N ARG A 796 40.45 -24.55 23.80
CA ARG A 796 41.05 -25.42 24.82
C ARG A 796 40.13 -25.54 26.04
N VAL A 797 39.99 -26.74 26.58
CA VAL A 797 39.31 -26.93 27.87
C VAL A 797 40.24 -26.44 28.98
N MET A 798 39.79 -25.45 29.73
CA MET A 798 40.55 -24.86 30.85
C MET A 798 40.23 -25.59 32.16
N THR A 799 41.24 -25.78 33.01
CA THR A 799 41.05 -26.29 34.37
C THR A 799 40.63 -25.16 35.33
N SER A 800 39.98 -25.51 36.44
CA SER A 800 39.54 -24.51 37.44
C SER A 800 40.69 -23.71 38.06
N THR A 801 41.93 -24.22 38.00
CA THR A 801 43.15 -23.52 38.45
C THR A 801 43.70 -22.53 37.43
N GLU A 802 43.34 -22.63 36.16
CA GLU A 802 43.76 -21.72 35.08
C GLU A 802 42.78 -20.55 34.90
N LEU A 803 41.57 -20.67 35.44
CA LEU A 803 40.55 -19.62 35.39
C LEU A 803 40.77 -18.59 36.50
N SER A 804 41.37 -17.43 36.16
CA SER A 804 41.52 -16.30 37.10
C SER A 804 40.20 -15.55 37.33
N GLU A 805 40.09 -14.78 38.43
CA GLU A 805 38.89 -13.95 38.74
C GLU A 805 38.55 -12.91 37.64
N ASN A 806 39.48 -12.62 36.72
CA ASN A 806 39.31 -11.64 35.65
C ASN A 806 38.73 -12.21 34.33
N ILE A 807 38.50 -13.53 34.24
CA ILE A 807 37.92 -14.16 33.04
C ILE A 807 36.40 -14.07 33.13
N LYS A 808 35.79 -13.44 32.13
CA LYS A 808 34.35 -13.17 32.11
C LYS A 808 33.54 -14.32 31.50
N TYR A 809 34.06 -14.96 30.45
CA TYR A 809 33.42 -16.09 29.77
C TYR A 809 34.41 -17.24 29.63
N ASP A 810 34.07 -18.41 30.15
CA ASP A 810 34.92 -19.61 30.12
C ASP A 810 34.65 -20.49 28.88
N ASN A 811 33.61 -20.17 28.11
CA ASN A 811 33.23 -20.90 26.92
C ASN A 811 32.78 -19.99 25.76
N ALA A 812 32.96 -20.47 24.54
CA ALA A 812 32.69 -19.73 23.32
C ALA A 812 31.21 -19.35 23.20
N ARG A 813 30.29 -20.27 23.56
CA ARG A 813 28.84 -20.03 23.49
C ARG A 813 28.44 -18.78 24.27
N ASP A 814 28.87 -18.68 25.53
CA ASP A 814 28.53 -17.54 26.38
C ASP A 814 29.23 -16.25 25.91
N PHE A 815 30.45 -16.35 25.37
CA PHE A 815 31.13 -15.23 24.74
C PHE A 815 30.36 -14.66 23.55
N TYR A 816 29.89 -15.50 22.63
CA TYR A 816 29.05 -15.07 21.50
C TYR A 816 27.74 -14.41 21.97
N PHE A 817 27.10 -14.94 23.03
CA PHE A 817 25.87 -14.37 23.58
C PHE A 817 26.06 -13.03 24.30
N SER A 818 27.30 -12.64 24.60
CA SER A 818 27.58 -11.39 25.30
C SER A 818 27.35 -10.12 24.47
N GLY A 819 27.23 -10.24 23.14
CA GLY A 819 27.16 -9.10 22.23
C GLY A 819 28.48 -8.36 22.03
N LEU A 820 29.59 -8.81 22.64
CA LEU A 820 30.94 -8.24 22.42
C LEU A 820 31.57 -8.67 21.08
N VAL A 821 30.84 -9.45 20.28
CA VAL A 821 31.26 -10.02 19.00
C VAL A 821 30.62 -9.26 17.81
N GLU A 822 29.78 -8.25 18.08
CA GLU A 822 29.18 -7.36 17.06
C GLU A 822 30.11 -6.23 16.60
#